data_AF-A0A2C9SQW8-F1
#
_entry.id   AF-A0A2C9SQW8-F1
#
_cell.length_a   1.000
_cell.length_b   1.000
_cell.length_c   1.000
_cell.angle_alpha   90.00
_cell.angle_beta   90.00
_cell.angle_gamma   90.00
#
_symmetry.space_group_name_H-M   'P 1'
#
loop_
_entity.id
_entity.type
_entity.pdbx_description
1 polymer ?
#
loop_
_entity_poly.entity_id
_entity_poly.type
_entity_poly.pdbx_seq_one_letter_code
_entity_poly.pdbx_strand_id
1 'polypeptide(L)'
;MTSAARRIKNAAIETDDREMRGGRRHRRRTPYSWLGAGAVGLGVGAALATGAGLAQAETGSGTPGGPADAGAGTASPGAQSGRQSTAKAGPARAAAAGKAPSRSTRALTPKPSRRASPGNVVTRDAGADRAGNVDVSSNGQTASATPGGNPSHDSADPPSAAPSVVESAARTPAPGFAPPSLLQIPASLPTPAQVLRTLGLRPLSLPAPIGNPVADLLWGLYRRTQSLLAVPQAKAAALGTTTAATPTVTYAVASDWGSGHTANLTVTAGSTALKGWTVEFDSTAQITNIWNGQITSHVGTHYVITNASYNGTVAAGASTTFGYQATPGALGAAPTNLKVNGVAVSTPPTTPSLSIADTTVAEGNSGTTNATFTVTLSKPATTPVTVSYTTANGTATAGADYTSATGTLTFNPGVTSQTVTVKVTGDANIEPNETFTVALSNPSGATLTRATATATITNDDVATTPGISISDGSATEPGSAGMAAGFLHTSGNQIVDSQGKSVQISGVNWFGAEGSNGVPDGLWTRNYKDMIDQMAAQGFNTIRLPYSSEMLHSTAAPSGINYNLNPDLQGLTRLQVLDQIIAYAGQDGMRVILDHHRSTAGAGTSENGLWYNSQYTEDQWVSDWQMLATRYKNNPTVIGVDLHNEPYNGTWGGGGANDWARAAERAGNAVLQVNPDLLVFVEGVGTYQGKSYWWGGNLMGVKDRPIVLNVANRVVYSPHDYPNSVYAQPWFQTANFGANLPNVFRQAWGYIYENNIAPVYLGEFGTKLQDPKDAVWFEALTSYLSGDFDNNGTIDIPAGTEDMSWTYWSWNPNSSDTGGILADDWRTINQNKMVYLKPIEYTGGSGTSLASFVVTLGAPATQTVSVQYATSNGTATAGLDYISVTGTVTFAPGETQKIITVPVKSDALAESTETFTVMLSNPSGATLTDAMGTGSILDRPAGTTTGGGTTTPPTDPGMPGAGSGEYADIMTFGMFHGSSHTGMDALEGGRTAITTEALVAYNNQRAFAGLAPVTLTDVGTWAFANKLTNNEQPWNNDLQGVGLYYAMQGAKVGWMADDTFDPQVVADIERTARLGSAADVMAMVAKYGHPGFAQYLISTGGETAFINTLKMEPHYGGWMHDRANGRLVLEGSATAHDVNHLTVLSHDQRQPFMNDTWDWPQWPALDVTHKRVIEYFQSMIALGDPLGNNLTALDGSMSMAM
;
A
#
# COMPACT_ATOMS: atom_id res chain seq x y z
N MET A 1 10.85 -4.03 -48.91
CA MET A 1 11.94 -4.96 -48.52
C MET A 1 12.66 -4.34 -47.33
N THR A 2 12.33 -4.66 -46.08
CA THR A 2 12.52 -5.93 -45.34
C THR A 2 13.88 -6.03 -44.63
N SER A 3 13.86 -5.69 -43.34
CA SER A 3 14.39 -6.50 -42.23
C SER A 3 15.90 -6.84 -42.12
N ALA A 4 16.54 -6.11 -41.19
CA ALA A 4 17.29 -6.66 -40.04
C ALA A 4 18.69 -7.33 -40.18
N ALA A 5 19.32 -7.47 -38.99
CA ALA A 5 20.38 -8.43 -38.58
C ALA A 5 21.90 -8.07 -38.66
N ARG A 6 22.38 -7.44 -37.57
CA ARG A 6 23.49 -7.87 -36.66
C ARG A 6 24.97 -8.06 -37.11
N ARG A 7 25.81 -7.16 -36.55
CA ARG A 7 27.02 -7.39 -35.69
C ARG A 7 28.42 -7.79 -36.27
N ILE A 8 29.42 -7.55 -35.39
CA ILE A 8 30.78 -8.12 -35.22
C ILE A 8 31.99 -7.43 -35.90
N LYS A 9 32.80 -6.72 -35.09
CA LYS A 9 34.25 -6.91 -34.79
C LYS A 9 34.69 -5.86 -33.75
N ASN A 10 35.44 -6.09 -32.66
CA ASN A 10 36.59 -6.94 -32.29
C ASN A 10 37.98 -6.40 -32.69
N ALA A 11 38.75 -5.94 -31.68
CA ALA A 11 40.21 -6.08 -31.46
C ALA A 11 40.67 -5.11 -30.35
N ALA A 12 41.71 -5.34 -29.54
CA ALA A 12 42.41 -6.55 -29.08
C ALA A 12 43.41 -6.15 -27.96
N ILE A 13 43.98 -7.11 -27.21
CA ILE A 13 45.44 -7.29 -26.91
C ILE A 13 45.63 -8.29 -25.74
N GLU A 14 46.30 -9.42 -26.06
CA GLU A 14 47.44 -10.10 -25.39
C GLU A 14 47.57 -10.17 -23.85
N THR A 15 48.18 -11.19 -23.22
CA THR A 15 48.46 -12.64 -23.49
C THR A 15 49.00 -13.27 -22.20
N ASP A 16 48.83 -14.59 -21.98
CA ASP A 16 49.94 -15.46 -21.58
C ASP A 16 49.63 -16.98 -21.74
N ASP A 17 50.70 -17.79 -21.66
CA ASP A 17 50.86 -19.22 -21.99
C ASP A 17 49.86 -20.24 -21.35
N ARG A 18 49.56 -21.46 -21.87
CA ARG A 18 50.30 -22.50 -22.65
C ARG A 18 51.37 -23.31 -21.87
N GLU A 19 51.79 -24.51 -22.26
CA GLU A 19 51.13 -25.62 -23.01
C GLU A 19 51.78 -26.96 -22.58
N MET A 20 50.98 -28.04 -22.44
CA MET A 20 51.24 -29.46 -22.82
C MET A 20 50.19 -30.35 -22.08
N ARG A 21 49.63 -31.47 -22.59
CA ARG A 21 50.09 -32.63 -23.40
C ARG A 21 50.91 -33.67 -22.60
N GLY A 22 50.64 -34.98 -22.63
CA GLY A 22 49.46 -35.70 -23.17
C GLY A 22 49.77 -37.11 -23.73
N GLY A 23 48.75 -37.99 -23.74
CA GLY A 23 48.75 -39.31 -24.43
C GLY A 23 48.35 -40.50 -23.54
N ARG A 24 47.96 -41.68 -24.08
CA ARG A 24 47.78 -42.07 -25.50
C ARG A 24 47.05 -43.44 -25.64
N ARG A 25 46.30 -43.63 -26.75
CA ARG A 25 45.94 -44.90 -27.47
C ARG A 25 44.74 -45.80 -27.07
N HIS A 26 43.77 -45.85 -28.00
CA HIS A 26 43.12 -47.03 -28.65
C HIS A 26 42.56 -48.23 -27.84
N ARG A 27 41.31 -48.65 -28.17
CA ARG A 27 41.04 -49.80 -29.09
C ARG A 27 39.56 -50.01 -29.51
N ARG A 28 39.37 -50.23 -30.83
CA ARG A 28 38.49 -51.20 -31.55
C ARG A 28 36.94 -51.33 -31.30
N ARG A 29 36.22 -51.21 -32.44
CA ARG A 29 35.12 -52.08 -32.96
C ARG A 29 33.78 -52.22 -32.21
N THR A 30 32.72 -51.62 -32.78
CA THR A 30 31.58 -52.26 -33.51
C THR A 30 31.23 -53.73 -33.20
N PRO A 31 29.93 -54.17 -33.21
CA PRO A 31 29.03 -53.86 -34.35
C PRO A 31 27.48 -53.88 -34.16
N TYR A 32 26.79 -53.49 -35.26
CA TYR A 32 25.43 -53.87 -35.73
C TYR A 32 24.15 -53.44 -34.93
N SER A 33 22.95 -53.22 -35.53
CA SER A 33 22.48 -52.67 -36.85
C SER A 33 20.96 -52.95 -37.09
N TRP A 34 20.20 -52.41 -38.05
CA TRP A 34 20.17 -51.20 -38.94
C TRP A 34 18.75 -51.12 -39.58
N LEU A 35 18.54 -50.14 -40.48
CA LEU A 35 17.45 -49.96 -41.47
C LEU A 35 16.27 -49.08 -41.00
N GLY A 36 15.81 -48.11 -41.79
CA GLY A 36 16.30 -47.69 -43.11
C GLY A 36 15.82 -46.27 -43.49
N ALA A 37 16.46 -45.67 -44.51
CA ALA A 37 16.16 -44.32 -44.97
C ALA A 37 15.19 -44.30 -46.16
N GLY A 38 14.44 -43.21 -46.33
CA GLY A 38 13.63 -42.95 -47.52
C GLY A 38 13.00 -41.56 -47.49
N ALA A 39 13.33 -40.73 -48.48
CA ALA A 39 12.74 -39.40 -48.64
C ALA A 39 12.10 -39.27 -50.03
N VAL A 40 10.87 -38.77 -50.08
CA VAL A 40 10.13 -38.34 -51.27
C VAL A 40 9.38 -37.07 -50.90
N GLY A 41 9.16 -36.15 -51.84
CA GLY A 41 8.43 -34.90 -51.59
C GLY A 41 7.76 -34.36 -52.86
N LEU A 42 7.27 -33.11 -52.77
CA LEU A 42 6.48 -32.36 -53.77
C LEU A 42 5.03 -32.85 -53.94
N GLY A 43 4.05 -31.93 -53.97
CA GLY A 43 2.63 -32.26 -54.19
C GLY A 43 1.62 -31.18 -53.78
N VAL A 44 1.59 -30.07 -54.52
CA VAL A 44 0.73 -28.88 -54.33
C VAL A 44 -0.78 -29.16 -54.16
N GLY A 45 -1.41 -28.44 -53.21
CA GLY A 45 -2.81 -27.99 -53.25
C GLY A 45 -3.76 -28.61 -52.21
N ALA A 46 -4.87 -27.99 -51.81
CA ALA A 46 -5.37 -26.61 -51.87
C ALA A 46 -6.82 -26.61 -51.34
N ALA A 47 -7.21 -25.56 -50.61
CA ALA A 47 -8.59 -25.07 -50.45
C ALA A 47 -9.62 -25.81 -49.55
N LEU A 48 -10.36 -24.96 -48.81
CA LEU A 48 -11.81 -24.99 -48.51
C LEU A 48 -12.42 -25.83 -47.36
N ALA A 49 -13.35 -25.13 -46.70
CA ALA A 49 -14.67 -25.56 -46.20
C ALA A 49 -14.84 -26.27 -44.85
N THR A 50 -15.72 -25.64 -44.07
CA THR A 50 -16.70 -26.18 -43.11
C THR A 50 -17.08 -27.66 -43.21
N GLY A 51 -17.30 -28.30 -42.06
CA GLY A 51 -18.08 -29.54 -41.95
C GLY A 51 -18.23 -30.00 -40.49
N ALA A 52 -19.45 -30.27 -40.05
CA ALA A 52 -19.75 -30.78 -38.70
C ALA A 52 -20.39 -32.18 -38.76
N GLY A 53 -20.41 -32.89 -37.64
CA GLY A 53 -21.32 -34.02 -37.41
C GLY A 53 -20.67 -35.37 -37.13
N LEU A 54 -20.77 -35.81 -35.87
CA LEU A 54 -21.09 -37.20 -35.55
C LEU A 54 -22.59 -37.27 -35.27
N ALA A 55 -23.23 -38.39 -35.57
CA ALA A 55 -24.70 -38.48 -35.64
C ALA A 55 -25.26 -39.60 -34.76
N GLN A 56 -26.50 -39.42 -34.30
CA GLN A 56 -27.52 -40.49 -34.29
C GLN A 56 -28.95 -39.90 -34.22
N ALA A 57 -29.95 -40.78 -34.33
CA ALA A 57 -31.36 -40.47 -34.61
C ALA A 57 -32.19 -40.32 -33.29
N GLU A 58 -33.52 -40.09 -33.23
CA GLU A 58 -34.64 -40.54 -34.09
C GLU A 58 -35.79 -39.51 -34.29
N THR A 59 -36.78 -39.92 -35.08
CA THR A 59 -38.11 -39.32 -35.35
C THR A 59 -38.80 -38.70 -34.12
N GLY A 60 -39.63 -37.65 -34.15
CA GLY A 60 -40.38 -36.95 -35.21
C GLY A 60 -41.58 -36.20 -34.54
N SER A 61 -42.60 -35.64 -35.19
CA SER A 61 -42.82 -35.21 -36.59
C SER A 61 -44.24 -34.59 -36.70
N GLY A 62 -44.41 -33.35 -37.19
CA GLY A 62 -45.73 -32.70 -37.33
C GLY A 62 -45.69 -31.35 -38.07
N THR A 63 -46.77 -31.01 -38.80
CA THR A 63 -46.92 -29.84 -39.69
C THR A 63 -48.38 -29.30 -39.65
N PRO A 64 -48.75 -28.21 -40.36
CA PRO A 64 -48.26 -26.83 -40.23
C PRO A 64 -49.40 -25.77 -40.15
N GLY A 65 -49.09 -24.48 -40.04
CA GLY A 65 -50.07 -23.40 -40.24
C GLY A 65 -49.49 -21.97 -40.29
N GLY A 66 -49.96 -21.14 -41.22
CA GLY A 66 -49.78 -19.67 -41.30
C GLY A 66 -51.15 -19.01 -41.61
N PRO A 67 -51.26 -17.86 -42.31
CA PRO A 67 -50.22 -16.97 -42.89
C PRO A 67 -50.53 -15.45 -42.65
N ALA A 68 -50.34 -14.60 -43.69
CA ALA A 68 -50.56 -13.12 -43.82
C ALA A 68 -49.34 -12.24 -43.42
N ASP A 69 -48.65 -11.52 -44.32
CA ASP A 69 -49.03 -10.41 -45.25
C ASP A 69 -49.00 -9.02 -44.57
N ALA A 70 -48.49 -7.91 -45.13
CA ALA A 70 -47.79 -7.60 -46.41
C ALA A 70 -47.01 -6.26 -46.20
N GLY A 71 -46.21 -5.65 -47.11
CA GLY A 71 -45.70 -6.02 -48.44
C GLY A 71 -45.31 -4.78 -49.29
N ALA A 72 -44.19 -4.86 -50.03
CA ALA A 72 -43.68 -3.92 -51.06
C ALA A 72 -43.33 -2.45 -50.66
N GLY A 73 -42.40 -1.75 -51.34
CA GLY A 73 -41.45 -2.23 -52.36
C GLY A 73 -40.64 -1.14 -53.10
N THR A 74 -39.59 -1.59 -53.80
CA THR A 74 -38.95 -1.01 -55.01
C THR A 74 -38.58 0.49 -55.08
N ALA A 75 -37.27 0.79 -55.24
CA ALA A 75 -36.73 1.41 -56.46
C ALA A 75 -35.19 1.61 -56.48
N SER A 76 -34.58 1.38 -57.64
CA SER A 76 -33.27 1.86 -58.12
C SER A 76 -33.35 1.80 -59.66
N PRO A 77 -32.69 2.67 -60.48
CA PRO A 77 -31.22 2.71 -60.54
C PRO A 77 -30.50 4.00 -61.03
N GLY A 78 -29.21 4.13 -60.69
CA GLY A 78 -28.16 4.56 -61.64
C GLY A 78 -28.00 6.06 -61.97
N ALA A 79 -27.01 6.48 -62.78
CA ALA A 79 -25.77 5.79 -63.24
C ALA A 79 -24.79 6.78 -63.94
N GLN A 80 -23.58 6.30 -64.27
CA GLN A 80 -22.59 6.87 -65.25
C GLN A 80 -21.86 8.16 -64.81
N SER A 81 -20.60 8.44 -65.21
CA SER A 81 -19.48 7.64 -65.81
C SER A 81 -18.17 8.43 -65.63
N GLY A 82 -16.93 7.93 -65.81
CA GLY A 82 -16.41 6.59 -66.14
C GLY A 82 -15.05 6.71 -66.87
N ARG A 83 -14.35 5.58 -67.11
CA ARG A 83 -13.13 5.43 -67.98
C ARG A 83 -11.83 6.18 -67.55
N GLN A 84 -10.62 5.86 -68.04
CA GLN A 84 -9.96 4.57 -68.38
C GLN A 84 -8.45 4.80 -68.70
N SER A 85 -7.54 4.01 -68.11
CA SER A 85 -6.23 3.56 -68.69
C SER A 85 -5.09 4.54 -69.13
N THR A 86 -3.87 3.96 -69.19
CA THR A 86 -2.62 4.41 -69.88
C THR A 86 -1.77 5.53 -69.24
N ALA A 87 -0.52 5.77 -69.69
CA ALA A 87 0.69 4.93 -69.44
C ALA A 87 2.00 5.56 -70.01
N LYS A 88 3.10 5.46 -69.22
CA LYS A 88 4.54 5.51 -69.60
C LYS A 88 5.16 6.79 -70.23
N ALA A 89 6.48 6.91 -69.99
CA ALA A 89 7.45 7.94 -70.44
C ALA A 89 7.21 9.38 -69.89
N GLY A 90 8.21 10.20 -69.56
CA GLY A 90 9.68 10.10 -69.69
C GLY A 90 10.26 11.14 -70.68
N PRO A 91 11.56 11.53 -70.65
CA PRO A 91 12.68 10.97 -69.86
C PRO A 91 13.69 12.01 -69.27
N ALA A 92 14.86 11.51 -68.83
CA ALA A 92 16.20 12.13 -68.91
C ALA A 92 16.65 13.30 -67.98
N ARG A 93 17.47 12.92 -66.99
CA ARG A 93 18.83 13.45 -66.67
C ARG A 93 19.29 14.81 -67.26
N ALA A 94 19.87 15.62 -66.38
CA ALA A 94 21.08 16.40 -66.63
C ALA A 94 22.05 16.30 -65.42
N ALA A 95 23.37 16.45 -65.61
CA ALA A 95 24.36 16.38 -64.52
C ALA A 95 25.67 17.12 -64.84
N ALA A 96 26.07 18.05 -63.96
CA ALA A 96 27.42 18.59 -63.75
C ALA A 96 27.44 19.23 -62.34
N ALA A 97 28.39 19.03 -61.42
CA ALA A 97 29.86 18.90 -61.46
C ALA A 97 30.59 20.24 -61.63
N GLY A 98 31.08 20.83 -60.52
CA GLY A 98 31.63 22.20 -60.53
C GLY A 98 32.45 22.65 -59.31
N LYS A 99 33.60 22.03 -59.06
CA LYS A 99 34.81 22.57 -58.36
C LYS A 99 34.74 23.10 -56.90
N ALA A 100 35.65 22.55 -56.08
CA ALA A 100 36.32 23.24 -54.96
C ALA A 100 37.64 23.92 -55.48
N PRO A 101 38.66 24.40 -54.70
CA PRO A 101 38.79 24.47 -53.23
C PRO A 101 39.49 25.73 -52.63
N SER A 102 39.41 25.90 -51.31
CA SER A 102 40.53 26.20 -50.37
C SER A 102 39.97 26.11 -48.93
N ARG A 103 40.63 25.60 -47.87
CA ARG A 103 42.01 25.20 -47.56
C ARG A 103 43.02 26.34 -47.33
N SER A 104 43.02 26.85 -46.10
CA SER A 104 44.24 27.27 -45.40
C SER A 104 44.38 26.44 -44.13
N THR A 105 45.56 25.88 -43.89
CA THR A 105 45.88 25.08 -42.70
C THR A 105 47.21 25.52 -42.13
N ARG A 106 47.27 25.77 -40.81
CA ARG A 106 48.54 25.65 -40.09
C ARG A 106 48.32 25.24 -38.64
N ALA A 107 48.74 24.02 -38.32
CA ALA A 107 48.92 23.57 -36.95
C ALA A 107 50.29 24.03 -36.43
N LEU A 108 50.43 24.11 -35.11
CA LEU A 108 51.71 23.94 -34.40
C LEU A 108 51.43 23.62 -32.92
N THR A 109 51.85 22.45 -32.47
CA THR A 109 52.10 22.15 -31.05
C THR A 109 53.61 22.24 -30.80
N PRO A 110 54.02 22.48 -29.55
CA PRO A 110 54.83 21.46 -28.88
C PRO A 110 54.43 21.22 -27.40
N LYS A 111 55.25 20.44 -26.68
CA LYS A 111 55.00 19.81 -25.37
C LYS A 111 55.85 20.46 -24.22
N PRO A 112 55.93 19.94 -22.97
CA PRO A 112 55.93 20.82 -21.77
C PRO A 112 57.21 20.79 -20.89
N SER A 113 57.22 21.62 -19.83
CA SER A 113 58.03 21.49 -18.59
C SER A 113 57.17 21.92 -17.38
N ARG A 114 57.26 21.46 -16.11
CA ARG A 114 58.24 20.82 -15.18
C ARG A 114 59.01 21.76 -14.22
N ARG A 115 58.60 21.72 -12.92
CA ARG A 115 59.30 22.19 -11.68
C ARG A 115 59.51 23.73 -11.56
N ALA A 116 59.66 24.36 -10.37
CA ALA A 116 59.83 23.88 -8.98
C ALA A 116 59.24 24.86 -7.92
N SER A 117 59.25 24.49 -6.64
CA SER A 117 59.03 25.39 -5.47
C SER A 117 60.34 25.97 -4.92
N PRO A 118 60.28 27.12 -4.21
CA PRO A 118 60.75 27.21 -2.81
C PRO A 118 59.81 28.08 -1.92
N GLY A 119 59.95 28.18 -0.58
CA GLY A 119 60.79 27.41 0.34
C GLY A 119 61.30 28.17 1.58
N ASN A 120 60.54 28.17 2.70
CA ASN A 120 60.94 28.52 4.09
C ASN A 120 61.29 30.02 4.37
N VAL A 121 61.30 30.55 5.62
CA VAL A 121 62.13 30.18 6.81
C VAL A 121 61.58 30.74 8.16
N VAL A 122 61.37 29.84 9.17
CA VAL A 122 61.70 29.89 10.64
C VAL A 122 61.17 31.08 11.51
N THR A 123 60.66 30.98 12.76
CA THR A 123 60.92 30.24 14.05
C THR A 123 59.64 29.61 14.67
N ARG A 124 59.63 28.58 15.57
CA ARG A 124 60.06 28.45 17.00
C ARG A 124 59.38 29.43 17.98
N ASP A 125 58.92 29.08 19.22
CA ASP A 125 59.01 27.85 20.05
C ASP A 125 57.81 27.67 21.03
N ALA A 126 57.76 26.47 21.65
CA ALA A 126 57.02 25.88 22.79
C ALA A 126 56.25 26.71 23.89
N GLY A 127 55.39 25.99 24.63
CA GLY A 127 54.70 26.38 25.89
C GLY A 127 53.16 26.32 25.76
N ALA A 128 52.32 25.62 26.52
CA ALA A 128 52.31 24.97 27.85
C ALA A 128 51.58 25.75 28.98
N ASP A 129 50.62 25.06 29.59
CA ASP A 129 50.01 25.25 30.93
C ASP A 129 48.96 26.34 31.24
N ARG A 130 48.31 26.10 32.39
CA ARG A 130 47.02 26.63 32.90
C ARG A 130 47.11 27.97 33.66
N ALA A 131 45.91 28.47 34.00
CA ALA A 131 45.53 29.55 34.94
C ALA A 131 45.40 30.97 34.31
N GLY A 132 44.49 31.84 34.79
CA GLY A 132 43.43 31.67 35.80
C GLY A 132 43.25 32.90 36.70
N ASN A 133 42.01 33.20 37.11
CA ASN A 133 41.60 34.24 38.08
C ASN A 133 41.83 35.72 37.62
N VAL A 134 41.13 36.76 38.12
CA VAL A 134 40.05 36.84 39.14
C VAL A 134 39.10 38.06 38.93
N ASP A 135 38.01 38.05 39.69
CA ASP A 135 36.91 39.04 39.91
C ASP A 135 37.14 40.56 39.74
N VAL A 136 36.03 41.27 39.51
CA VAL A 136 35.53 42.31 40.45
C VAL A 136 34.03 42.08 40.73
N SER A 137 33.56 42.31 41.96
CA SER A 137 32.20 41.96 42.43
C SER A 137 31.51 43.05 43.27
N SER A 138 30.17 43.08 43.24
CA SER A 138 29.28 43.66 44.28
C SER A 138 27.81 43.28 43.98
N ASN A 139 27.19 42.36 44.72
CA ASN A 139 26.48 42.53 46.01
C ASN A 139 25.08 43.21 45.90
N GLY A 140 24.00 42.67 46.48
CA GLY A 140 23.88 41.34 47.09
C GLY A 140 22.59 41.07 47.88
N GLN A 141 22.55 39.85 48.47
CA GLN A 141 21.96 39.45 49.77
C GLN A 141 20.41 39.32 49.86
N THR A 142 19.80 38.39 50.63
CA THR A 142 20.17 37.13 51.36
C THR A 142 18.83 36.49 51.84
N ALA A 143 18.66 35.23 52.23
CA ALA A 143 19.28 33.89 52.10
C ALA A 143 18.26 32.91 52.77
N SER A 144 18.43 31.60 53.08
CA SER A 144 19.49 30.56 53.06
C SER A 144 18.75 29.19 53.09
N ALA A 145 19.31 27.96 53.15
CA ALA A 145 20.66 27.43 53.30
C ALA A 145 20.74 25.99 52.71
N THR A 146 21.92 25.34 52.77
CA THR A 146 22.14 23.88 52.56
C THR A 146 23.46 23.50 53.27
N PRO A 147 23.73 22.23 53.64
CA PRO A 147 24.32 21.21 52.72
C PRO A 147 23.71 19.79 52.95
N GLY A 148 23.97 18.71 52.20
CA GLY A 148 25.03 18.30 51.25
C GLY A 148 25.73 17.01 51.75
N GLY A 149 26.27 16.08 50.95
CA GLY A 149 26.27 15.87 49.49
C GLY A 149 27.37 14.86 49.05
N ASN A 150 27.21 14.19 47.88
CA ASN A 150 28.21 13.43 47.09
C ASN A 150 28.97 12.22 47.72
N PRO A 151 29.59 11.30 46.92
CA PRO A 151 29.29 10.83 45.56
C PRO A 151 29.41 9.28 45.37
N SER A 152 29.30 8.83 44.11
CA SER A 152 30.12 7.76 43.44
C SER A 152 29.58 6.32 43.22
N HIS A 153 29.79 5.87 41.96
CA HIS A 153 30.08 4.54 41.39
C HIS A 153 29.30 3.25 41.76
N ASP A 154 28.79 2.62 40.68
CA ASP A 154 28.83 1.20 40.31
C ASP A 154 28.48 0.07 41.31
N SER A 155 27.36 -0.59 40.99
CA SER A 155 27.15 -2.06 40.95
C SER A 155 26.97 -2.89 42.24
N ALA A 156 26.00 -3.81 42.14
CA ALA A 156 25.78 -5.08 42.88
C ALA A 156 24.85 -5.12 44.12
N ASP A 157 23.95 -6.11 44.08
CA ASP A 157 23.02 -6.66 45.10
C ASP A 157 23.72 -7.53 46.19
N PRO A 158 23.03 -8.04 47.27
CA PRO A 158 21.82 -7.63 48.03
C PRO A 158 22.13 -7.73 49.58
N PRO A 159 21.40 -8.40 50.54
CA PRO A 159 19.95 -8.67 50.78
C PRO A 159 19.44 -8.45 52.25
N SER A 160 18.13 -8.74 52.46
CA SER A 160 17.51 -9.47 53.62
C SER A 160 16.95 -8.79 54.91
N ALA A 161 15.60 -8.86 55.01
CA ALA A 161 14.76 -9.48 56.08
C ALA A 161 14.48 -8.86 57.50
N ALA A 162 13.27 -8.28 57.66
CA ALA A 162 12.17 -8.65 58.62
C ALA A 162 12.37 -8.51 60.18
N PRO A 163 11.36 -8.72 61.08
CA PRO A 163 9.93 -9.12 60.90
C PRO A 163 8.84 -8.42 61.80
N SER A 164 7.61 -9.00 61.82
CA SER A 164 6.45 -8.80 62.78
C SER A 164 5.51 -7.58 62.51
N VAL A 165 4.24 -7.42 62.96
CA VAL A 165 3.19 -8.17 63.73
C VAL A 165 1.85 -7.33 63.63
N VAL A 166 0.57 -7.64 63.93
CA VAL A 166 -0.42 -8.78 64.06
C VAL A 166 -1.60 -8.21 64.92
N GLU A 167 -2.93 -8.37 64.73
CA GLU A 167 -3.87 -9.07 63.80
C GLU A 167 -5.16 -8.16 63.62
N SER A 168 -6.45 -8.48 63.35
CA SER A 168 -7.29 -9.71 63.12
C SER A 168 -8.64 -9.40 62.40
N ALA A 169 -9.15 -10.35 61.59
CA ALA A 169 -10.56 -10.76 61.28
C ALA A 169 -11.70 -9.71 61.00
N ALA A 170 -12.72 -9.96 60.15
CA ALA A 170 -13.27 -11.15 59.49
C ALA A 170 -14.02 -10.74 58.18
N ARG A 171 -14.27 -11.54 57.12
CA ARG A 171 -13.98 -12.95 56.70
C ARG A 171 -14.49 -13.10 55.23
N THR A 172 -14.17 -14.08 54.38
CA THR A 172 -12.99 -14.93 54.08
C THR A 172 -13.30 -15.70 52.76
N PRO A 173 -12.63 -15.43 51.63
CA PRO A 173 -12.76 -16.17 50.36
C PRO A 173 -11.61 -17.21 50.19
N ALA A 174 -11.22 -17.50 48.94
CA ALA A 174 -10.01 -18.26 48.51
C ALA A 174 -10.11 -19.82 48.57
N PRO A 175 -9.18 -20.60 47.94
CA PRO A 175 -7.94 -20.20 47.25
C PRO A 175 -7.71 -20.75 45.81
N GLY A 176 -6.70 -20.19 45.13
CA GLY A 176 -6.19 -20.66 43.84
C GLY A 176 -4.86 -21.45 43.94
N PHE A 177 -4.13 -21.57 42.83
CA PHE A 177 -2.87 -22.33 42.71
C PHE A 177 -1.78 -21.55 41.92
N ALA A 178 -0.51 -21.78 42.27
CA ALA A 178 0.68 -21.29 41.59
C ALA A 178 1.81 -22.35 41.66
N PRO A 179 2.89 -22.27 40.84
CA PRO A 179 3.71 -23.44 40.47
C PRO A 179 4.98 -23.67 41.31
N PRO A 180 5.68 -24.80 41.08
CA PRO A 180 7.14 -24.81 40.98
C PRO A 180 7.66 -25.53 39.71
N SER A 181 8.99 -25.63 39.56
CA SER A 181 9.67 -25.83 38.27
C SER A 181 10.58 -27.07 38.14
N LEU A 182 10.83 -27.42 36.86
CA LEU A 182 12.01 -28.09 36.30
C LEU A 182 12.24 -29.62 36.41
N LEU A 183 12.88 -30.10 35.32
CA LEU A 183 13.50 -31.40 35.03
C LEU A 183 12.64 -32.64 34.64
N GLN A 184 13.26 -33.43 33.75
CA GLN A 184 12.92 -34.76 33.22
C GLN A 184 11.69 -34.91 32.31
N ILE A 185 11.98 -35.04 31.01
CA ILE A 185 11.14 -35.76 30.03
C ILE A 185 11.61 -37.22 29.97
N PRO A 186 10.80 -38.21 30.38
CA PRO A 186 10.97 -39.61 30.01
C PRO A 186 10.05 -39.97 28.82
N ALA A 187 10.58 -40.62 27.79
CA ALA A 187 9.81 -41.04 26.63
C ALA A 187 9.00 -42.33 26.90
N SER A 188 7.66 -42.26 26.89
CA SER A 188 6.79 -43.39 26.51
C SER A 188 5.32 -42.97 26.40
N LEU A 189 4.59 -43.56 25.45
CA LEU A 189 3.13 -43.52 25.39
C LEU A 189 2.51 -44.34 26.54
N PRO A 190 1.30 -43.98 27.02
CA PRO A 190 0.66 -44.65 28.15
C PRO A 190 0.33 -46.13 27.87
N THR A 191 0.53 -46.96 28.89
CA THR A 191 0.24 -48.40 28.87
C THR A 191 -1.26 -48.69 29.03
N PRO A 192 -1.77 -49.88 28.65
CA PRO A 192 -3.18 -50.25 28.83
C PRO A 192 -3.71 -50.15 30.27
N ALA A 193 -2.84 -50.21 31.28
CA ALA A 193 -3.20 -50.02 32.68
C ALA A 193 -3.60 -48.58 33.04
N GLN A 194 -3.22 -47.58 32.23
CA GLN A 194 -3.61 -46.18 32.40
C GLN A 194 -4.98 -45.90 31.78
N VAL A 195 -5.31 -46.54 30.64
CA VAL A 195 -6.65 -46.50 30.01
C VAL A 195 -7.74 -47.04 30.96
N LEU A 196 -7.43 -48.08 31.73
CA LEU A 196 -8.37 -48.71 32.66
C LEU A 196 -8.72 -47.87 33.90
N ARG A 197 -7.95 -46.81 34.22
CA ARG A 197 -8.28 -45.93 35.36
C ARG A 197 -9.25 -44.81 34.99
N THR A 198 -9.29 -44.41 33.72
CA THR A 198 -10.27 -43.46 33.18
C THR A 198 -11.70 -44.03 33.16
N LEU A 199 -11.84 -45.36 33.35
CA LEU A 199 -13.12 -46.08 33.40
C LEU A 199 -13.59 -46.43 34.83
N GLY A 200 -13.00 -45.82 35.87
CA GLY A 200 -13.57 -45.76 37.22
C GLY A 200 -13.50 -47.03 38.09
N LEU A 201 -12.92 -48.14 37.61
CA LEU A 201 -12.91 -49.41 38.34
C LEU A 201 -11.73 -49.53 39.33
N ARG A 202 -12.03 -49.88 40.60
CA ARG A 202 -11.05 -50.14 41.66
C ARG A 202 -11.17 -51.58 42.20
N PRO A 203 -10.07 -52.33 42.34
CA PRO A 203 -10.05 -53.56 43.12
C PRO A 203 -9.59 -53.33 44.57
N LEU A 204 -10.19 -54.07 45.51
CA LEU A 204 -9.70 -54.25 46.89
C LEU A 204 -9.44 -55.75 47.15
N SER A 205 -8.72 -56.06 48.23
CA SER A 205 -8.03 -57.33 48.44
C SER A 205 -8.89 -58.48 49.02
N LEU A 206 -8.67 -59.70 48.48
CA LEU A 206 -8.57 -61.05 49.13
C LEU A 206 -9.61 -61.46 50.22
N PRO A 207 -10.05 -62.75 50.31
CA PRO A 207 -9.24 -63.96 50.04
C PRO A 207 -9.98 -65.10 49.27
N ALA A 208 -9.43 -66.33 49.38
CA ALA A 208 -9.81 -67.59 48.72
C ALA A 208 -11.06 -68.28 49.38
N PRO A 209 -11.59 -69.47 48.94
CA PRO A 209 -10.98 -70.45 48.00
C PRO A 209 -11.91 -71.23 47.01
N ILE A 210 -11.26 -72.03 46.14
CA ILE A 210 -11.75 -73.22 45.38
C ILE A 210 -12.87 -73.01 44.31
N GLY A 211 -12.44 -73.16 43.03
CA GLY A 211 -13.02 -74.13 42.09
C GLY A 211 -14.28 -73.79 41.29
N ASN A 212 -14.11 -73.43 40.00
CA ASN A 212 -15.13 -73.64 38.97
C ASN A 212 -14.47 -73.97 37.60
N PRO A 213 -14.85 -75.05 36.87
CA PRO A 213 -13.92 -75.69 35.92
C PRO A 213 -13.71 -75.00 34.56
N VAL A 214 -14.43 -73.92 34.27
CA VAL A 214 -14.40 -73.28 32.94
C VAL A 214 -13.15 -72.40 32.75
N ALA A 215 -12.59 -71.85 33.82
CA ALA A 215 -11.40 -71.00 33.76
C ALA A 215 -10.13 -71.78 33.39
N ASP A 216 -9.95 -72.98 33.94
CA ASP A 216 -8.77 -73.83 33.69
C ASP A 216 -8.71 -74.33 32.24
N LEU A 217 -9.87 -74.54 31.59
CA LEU A 217 -9.93 -74.96 30.19
C LEU A 217 -9.40 -73.87 29.24
N LEU A 218 -9.69 -72.61 29.53
CA LEU A 218 -9.27 -71.46 28.72
C LEU A 218 -7.83 -71.01 29.02
N TRP A 219 -7.42 -71.02 30.30
CA TRP A 219 -6.01 -70.78 30.67
C TRP A 219 -5.07 -71.92 30.26
N GLY A 220 -5.56 -73.16 30.19
CA GLY A 220 -4.81 -74.35 29.77
C GLY A 220 -4.41 -74.34 28.29
N LEU A 221 -5.19 -73.71 27.41
CA LEU A 221 -4.81 -73.54 26.00
C LEU A 221 -3.74 -72.45 25.83
N TYR A 222 -3.88 -71.31 26.50
CA TYR A 222 -2.99 -70.15 26.30
C TYR A 222 -1.55 -70.38 26.79
N ARG A 223 -1.35 -71.23 27.81
CA ARG A 223 0.02 -71.56 28.32
C ARG A 223 0.68 -72.74 27.61
N ARG A 224 0.00 -73.44 26.69
CA ARG A 224 0.54 -74.64 26.02
C ARG A 224 1.47 -74.38 24.84
N THR A 225 1.66 -73.11 24.45
CA THR A 225 2.41 -72.73 23.23
C THR A 225 3.72 -71.97 23.47
N GLN A 226 4.08 -71.63 24.71
CA GLN A 226 5.22 -70.74 25.02
C GLN A 226 6.10 -71.18 26.22
N SER A 227 6.10 -72.46 26.62
CA SER A 227 6.95 -72.96 27.72
C SER A 227 7.40 -74.43 27.58
N LEU A 228 7.59 -74.90 26.36
CA LEU A 228 8.55 -75.98 26.09
C LEU A 228 9.87 -75.34 25.68
N LEU A 229 11.01 -75.94 26.10
CA LEU A 229 12.40 -75.50 25.87
C LEU A 229 13.00 -74.44 26.84
N ALA A 230 13.00 -74.72 28.15
CA ALA A 230 13.94 -74.10 29.09
C ALA A 230 14.29 -75.03 30.28
N VAL A 231 15.29 -75.91 30.11
CA VAL A 231 15.94 -76.68 31.20
C VAL A 231 17.48 -76.67 30.95
N PRO A 232 18.35 -76.53 31.97
CA PRO A 232 19.71 -76.04 31.75
C PRO A 232 20.73 -77.08 31.25
N GLN A 233 21.71 -76.64 30.45
CA GLN A 233 22.93 -77.40 30.16
C GLN A 233 23.88 -77.35 31.38
N ALA A 234 24.08 -78.49 32.05
CA ALA A 234 25.06 -78.59 33.15
C ALA A 234 25.65 -80.01 33.36
N LYS A 235 26.03 -80.72 32.28
CA LYS A 235 27.01 -81.85 32.25
C LYS A 235 27.07 -82.52 30.86
N ALA A 236 28.07 -82.16 30.03
CA ALA A 236 28.38 -82.91 28.79
C ALA A 236 29.84 -82.72 28.29
N ALA A 237 30.76 -82.22 29.12
CA ALA A 237 32.13 -81.90 28.72
C ALA A 237 33.11 -83.09 28.90
N ALA A 238 32.78 -84.27 28.36
CA ALA A 238 33.70 -85.42 28.23
C ALA A 238 33.10 -86.56 27.39
N LEU A 239 33.22 -86.50 26.06
CA LEU A 239 33.28 -87.67 25.15
C LEU A 239 33.58 -87.16 23.73
N GLY A 240 34.67 -87.62 23.13
CA GLY A 240 35.12 -87.13 21.83
C GLY A 240 34.38 -87.80 20.67
N THR A 241 33.59 -87.03 19.92
CA THR A 241 33.10 -87.41 18.59
C THR A 241 33.46 -86.31 17.59
N THR A 242 34.20 -86.65 16.54
CA THR A 242 34.44 -85.73 15.42
C THR A 242 33.16 -85.58 14.61
N THR A 243 32.36 -84.55 14.91
CA THR A 243 31.21 -84.18 14.09
C THR A 243 31.67 -83.87 12.67
N ALA A 244 31.04 -84.52 11.70
CA ALA A 244 31.25 -84.24 10.29
C ALA A 244 30.96 -82.76 10.01
N ALA A 245 31.85 -82.09 9.28
CA ALA A 245 31.64 -80.70 8.90
C ALA A 245 30.37 -80.61 8.03
N THR A 246 29.36 -79.88 8.49
CA THR A 246 28.12 -79.63 7.74
C THR A 246 28.39 -78.63 6.61
N PRO A 247 27.51 -78.55 5.59
CA PRO A 247 27.53 -77.44 4.64
C PRO A 247 27.42 -76.08 5.36
N THR A 248 27.92 -75.03 4.72
CA THR A 248 27.79 -73.64 5.19
C THR A 248 27.37 -72.72 4.04
N VAL A 249 26.78 -71.57 4.38
CA VAL A 249 26.44 -70.53 3.40
C VAL A 249 27.00 -69.18 3.86
N THR A 250 27.57 -68.43 2.92
CA THR A 250 28.00 -67.04 3.14
C THR A 250 27.19 -66.12 2.22
N TYR A 251 26.60 -65.07 2.80
CA TYR A 251 25.87 -64.02 2.07
C TYR A 251 26.74 -62.75 1.97
N ALA A 252 26.76 -62.13 0.80
CA ALA A 252 27.43 -60.84 0.59
C ALA A 252 26.64 -59.97 -0.41
N VAL A 253 26.39 -58.71 -0.03
CA VAL A 253 25.86 -57.68 -0.93
C VAL A 253 26.99 -57.25 -1.87
N ALA A 254 26.70 -57.19 -3.16
CA ALA A 254 27.65 -56.81 -4.22
C ALA A 254 27.46 -55.36 -4.69
N SER A 255 26.23 -54.83 -4.62
CA SER A 255 25.90 -53.42 -4.84
C SER A 255 24.56 -53.11 -4.18
N ASP A 256 24.38 -51.88 -3.68
CA ASP A 256 23.13 -51.37 -3.12
C ASP A 256 22.97 -49.91 -3.57
N TRP A 257 21.79 -49.57 -4.09
CA TRP A 257 21.43 -48.22 -4.54
C TRP A 257 20.14 -47.72 -3.87
N GLY A 258 19.81 -48.25 -2.70
CA GLY A 258 18.70 -47.83 -1.84
C GLY A 258 17.34 -48.36 -2.28
N SER A 259 16.97 -48.18 -3.55
CA SER A 259 15.73 -48.73 -4.12
C SER A 259 15.86 -50.21 -4.54
N GLY A 260 17.07 -50.75 -4.59
CA GLY A 260 17.35 -52.15 -4.90
C GLY A 260 18.82 -52.51 -4.65
N HIS A 261 19.12 -53.80 -4.72
CA HIS A 261 20.47 -54.32 -4.49
C HIS A 261 20.79 -55.54 -5.37
N THR A 262 22.07 -55.91 -5.45
CA THR A 262 22.53 -57.23 -5.90
C THR A 262 23.32 -57.93 -4.80
N ALA A 263 23.18 -59.25 -4.70
CA ALA A 263 23.87 -60.05 -3.69
C ALA A 263 24.26 -61.44 -4.20
N ASN A 264 25.19 -62.08 -3.50
CA ASN A 264 25.66 -63.44 -3.76
C ASN A 264 25.49 -64.33 -2.52
N LEU A 265 25.11 -65.58 -2.73
CA LEU A 265 25.15 -66.65 -1.73
C LEU A 265 26.13 -67.73 -2.19
N THR A 266 27.18 -67.93 -1.41
CA THR A 266 28.18 -68.97 -1.62
C THR A 266 27.89 -70.18 -0.72
N VAL A 267 27.51 -71.30 -1.34
CA VAL A 267 27.28 -72.59 -0.68
C VAL A 267 28.58 -73.36 -0.66
N THR A 268 29.05 -73.77 0.52
CA THR A 268 30.22 -74.63 0.69
C THR A 268 29.78 -76.01 1.16
N ALA A 269 30.22 -77.05 0.45
CA ALA A 269 29.95 -78.43 0.82
C ALA A 269 30.74 -78.81 2.08
N GLY A 270 30.11 -79.63 2.93
CA GLY A 270 30.72 -80.16 4.14
C GLY A 270 31.80 -81.22 3.86
N SER A 271 32.04 -82.12 4.81
CA SER A 271 32.94 -83.28 4.62
C SER A 271 32.42 -84.32 3.61
N THR A 272 31.23 -84.10 3.04
CA THR A 272 30.61 -84.93 2.00
C THR A 272 30.25 -84.05 0.80
N ALA A 273 30.53 -84.53 -0.42
CA ALA A 273 30.20 -83.83 -1.65
C ALA A 273 28.67 -83.72 -1.87
N LEU A 274 28.22 -82.55 -2.35
CA LEU A 274 26.83 -82.33 -2.75
C LEU A 274 26.60 -82.84 -4.18
N LYS A 275 25.46 -83.48 -4.41
CA LYS A 275 24.99 -83.97 -5.72
C LYS A 275 23.58 -83.45 -5.97
N GLY A 276 23.51 -82.26 -6.55
CA GLY A 276 22.36 -81.38 -6.43
C GLY A 276 22.41 -80.60 -5.12
N TRP A 277 21.96 -79.34 -5.16
CA TRP A 277 21.79 -78.53 -3.96
C TRP A 277 20.54 -77.66 -4.06
N THR A 278 19.82 -77.55 -2.94
CA THR A 278 18.83 -76.50 -2.68
C THR A 278 19.33 -75.61 -1.55
N VAL A 279 18.96 -74.32 -1.61
CA VAL A 279 19.11 -73.37 -0.51
C VAL A 279 17.75 -72.78 -0.19
N GLU A 280 17.35 -72.86 1.08
CA GLU A 280 16.13 -72.27 1.62
C GLU A 280 16.49 -71.06 2.48
N PHE A 281 15.77 -69.95 2.37
CA PHE A 281 15.93 -68.78 3.25
C PHE A 281 14.69 -67.90 3.30
N ASP A 282 14.57 -67.10 4.36
CA ASP A 282 13.56 -66.05 4.49
C ASP A 282 14.19 -64.66 4.24
N SER A 283 13.63 -63.89 3.30
CA SER A 283 14.02 -62.51 3.00
C SER A 283 12.79 -61.68 2.62
N THR A 284 12.77 -60.41 3.03
CA THR A 284 11.77 -59.42 2.60
C THR A 284 12.02 -58.87 1.19
N ALA A 285 13.20 -59.12 0.60
CA ALA A 285 13.54 -58.64 -0.72
C ALA A 285 12.84 -59.44 -1.82
N GLN A 286 12.15 -58.76 -2.74
CA GLN A 286 11.59 -59.38 -3.93
C GLN A 286 12.68 -59.57 -4.98
N ILE A 287 13.07 -60.82 -5.22
CA ILE A 287 14.08 -61.19 -6.24
C ILE A 287 13.51 -60.95 -7.64
N THR A 288 14.11 -60.00 -8.37
CA THR A 288 13.72 -59.61 -9.73
C THR A 288 14.53 -60.29 -10.82
N ASN A 289 15.75 -60.75 -10.51
CA ASN A 289 16.62 -61.49 -11.42
C ASN A 289 17.57 -62.43 -10.64
N ILE A 290 17.96 -63.57 -11.20
CA ILE A 290 18.81 -64.57 -10.55
C ILE A 290 19.74 -65.26 -11.56
N TRP A 291 20.99 -65.54 -11.14
CA TRP A 291 21.99 -66.24 -11.95
C TRP A 291 22.69 -67.35 -11.17
N ASN A 292 23.10 -68.40 -11.89
CA ASN A 292 23.73 -69.63 -11.39
C ASN A 292 22.89 -70.45 -10.39
N GLY A 293 21.60 -70.12 -10.23
CA GLY A 293 20.59 -70.87 -9.49
C GLY A 293 19.21 -70.56 -10.05
N GLN A 294 18.19 -71.31 -9.64
CA GLN A 294 16.81 -71.17 -10.12
C GLN A 294 15.84 -71.18 -8.93
N ILE A 295 14.90 -70.23 -8.87
CA ILE A 295 13.82 -70.23 -7.87
C ILE A 295 12.89 -71.41 -8.18
N THR A 296 12.74 -72.35 -7.24
CA THR A 296 11.79 -73.48 -7.35
C THR A 296 10.55 -73.31 -6.49
N SER A 297 10.59 -72.43 -5.48
CA SER A 297 9.43 -71.98 -4.73
C SER A 297 9.65 -70.58 -4.14
N HIS A 298 8.58 -69.80 -4.05
CA HIS A 298 8.54 -68.53 -3.34
C HIS A 298 7.15 -68.35 -2.71
N VAL A 299 7.08 -68.18 -1.38
CA VAL A 299 5.83 -67.99 -0.64
C VAL A 299 6.04 -66.96 0.48
N GLY A 300 5.38 -65.80 0.38
CA GLY A 300 5.51 -64.72 1.35
C GLY A 300 6.90 -64.08 1.32
N THR A 301 7.74 -64.43 2.29
CA THR A 301 9.17 -64.09 2.36
C THR A 301 10.09 -65.29 2.16
N HIS A 302 9.54 -66.50 2.02
CA HIS A 302 10.31 -67.73 1.96
C HIS A 302 10.70 -68.09 0.52
N TYR A 303 12.00 -68.20 0.26
CA TYR A 303 12.59 -68.59 -1.02
C TYR A 303 13.24 -69.97 -0.96
N VAL A 304 13.01 -70.78 -2.00
CA VAL A 304 13.73 -72.02 -2.26
C VAL A 304 14.41 -71.92 -3.61
N ILE A 305 15.75 -72.00 -3.60
CA ILE A 305 16.61 -71.91 -4.79
C ILE A 305 17.24 -73.29 -5.04
N THR A 306 17.24 -73.78 -6.27
CA THR A 306 17.99 -74.98 -6.68
C THR A 306 19.18 -74.63 -7.58
N ASN A 307 20.11 -75.58 -7.72
CA ASN A 307 21.27 -75.44 -8.59
C ASN A 307 20.92 -75.25 -10.07
N ALA A 308 21.75 -74.51 -10.81
CA ALA A 308 21.73 -74.54 -12.27
C ALA A 308 22.24 -75.90 -12.79
N SER A 309 21.92 -76.22 -14.04
CA SER A 309 22.21 -77.53 -14.66
C SER A 309 23.69 -77.94 -14.66
N TYR A 310 24.62 -76.98 -14.56
CA TYR A 310 26.06 -77.19 -14.63
C TYR A 310 26.81 -77.08 -13.29
N ASN A 311 26.16 -76.63 -12.20
CA ASN A 311 26.84 -76.37 -10.91
C ASN A 311 26.26 -77.14 -9.71
N GLY A 312 25.44 -78.16 -9.95
CA GLY A 312 24.84 -79.00 -8.89
C GLY A 312 25.81 -79.94 -8.17
N THR A 313 26.96 -80.29 -8.76
CA THR A 313 27.97 -81.15 -8.11
C THR A 313 29.03 -80.30 -7.44
N VAL A 314 29.19 -80.42 -6.12
CA VAL A 314 30.17 -79.68 -5.33
C VAL A 314 30.99 -80.68 -4.51
N ALA A 315 32.31 -80.75 -4.73
CA ALA A 315 33.18 -81.65 -3.99
C ALA A 315 33.23 -81.29 -2.49
N ALA A 316 33.56 -82.26 -1.63
CA ALA A 316 33.66 -82.02 -0.18
C ALA A 316 34.67 -80.89 0.13
N GLY A 317 34.28 -79.93 0.96
CA GLY A 317 35.06 -78.72 1.27
C GLY A 317 35.16 -77.68 0.14
N ALA A 318 34.58 -77.92 -1.04
CA ALA A 318 34.54 -76.94 -2.14
C ALA A 318 33.26 -76.10 -2.09
N SER A 319 33.25 -74.99 -2.84
CA SER A 319 32.15 -74.02 -2.86
C SER A 319 31.59 -73.77 -4.26
N THR A 320 30.33 -73.32 -4.31
CA THR A 320 29.64 -72.81 -5.51
C THR A 320 28.86 -71.54 -5.13
N THR A 321 28.61 -70.65 -6.08
CA THR A 321 27.97 -69.36 -5.81
C THR A 321 26.87 -69.05 -6.82
N PHE A 322 25.70 -68.69 -6.30
CA PHE A 322 24.63 -68.04 -7.06
C PHE A 322 24.44 -66.60 -6.58
N GLY A 323 23.82 -65.77 -7.40
CA GLY A 323 23.54 -64.39 -7.05
C GLY A 323 22.23 -63.91 -7.64
N TYR A 324 21.73 -62.80 -7.10
CA TYR A 324 20.45 -62.23 -7.48
C TYR A 324 20.45 -60.71 -7.45
N GLN A 325 19.46 -60.13 -8.13
CA GLN A 325 19.03 -58.74 -7.99
C GLN A 325 17.67 -58.72 -7.30
N ALA A 326 17.46 -57.78 -6.38
CA ALA A 326 16.21 -57.68 -5.63
C ALA A 326 15.88 -56.24 -5.21
N THR A 327 14.63 -56.01 -4.80
CA THR A 327 14.15 -54.74 -4.23
C THR A 327 13.44 -54.98 -2.89
N PRO A 328 13.49 -54.07 -1.90
CA PRO A 328 14.22 -52.78 -1.88
C PRO A 328 15.75 -52.98 -1.69
N GLY A 329 16.48 -51.93 -1.28
CA GLY A 329 17.89 -52.02 -0.88
C GLY A 329 18.15 -53.07 0.23
N ALA A 330 19.41 -53.41 0.46
CA ALA A 330 19.79 -54.56 1.29
C ALA A 330 19.62 -54.31 2.80
N LEU A 331 19.56 -53.05 3.24
CA LEU A 331 19.30 -52.66 4.63
C LEU A 331 17.94 -53.18 5.11
N GLY A 332 17.97 -54.20 5.97
CA GLY A 332 16.77 -54.85 6.52
C GLY A 332 16.25 -56.05 5.72
N ALA A 333 16.90 -56.44 4.63
CA ALA A 333 16.42 -57.50 3.72
C ALA A 333 17.37 -58.70 3.56
N ALA A 334 18.43 -58.79 4.37
CA ALA A 334 19.38 -59.90 4.37
C ALA A 334 18.70 -61.26 4.68
N PRO A 335 19.13 -62.38 4.06
CA PRO A 335 18.50 -63.69 4.21
C PRO A 335 18.71 -64.29 5.60
N THR A 336 17.64 -64.86 6.15
CA THR A 336 17.59 -65.54 7.45
C THR A 336 17.11 -67.00 7.29
N ASN A 337 17.13 -67.79 8.38
CA ASN A 337 16.69 -69.20 8.40
C ASN A 337 17.33 -70.10 7.32
N LEU A 338 18.58 -69.82 6.96
CA LEU A 338 19.33 -70.48 5.90
C LEU A 338 19.45 -72.00 6.12
N LYS A 339 19.03 -72.78 5.11
CA LYS A 339 19.25 -74.23 5.02
C LYS A 339 19.91 -74.62 3.69
N VAL A 340 20.64 -75.72 3.70
CA VAL A 340 21.15 -76.40 2.49
C VAL A 340 20.60 -77.83 2.49
N ASN A 341 19.88 -78.23 1.43
CA ASN A 341 19.21 -79.54 1.34
C ASN A 341 18.36 -79.87 2.59
N GLY A 342 17.56 -78.92 3.08
CA GLY A 342 16.74 -79.07 4.30
C GLY A 342 17.49 -78.98 5.63
N VAL A 343 18.82 -78.97 5.65
CA VAL A 343 19.64 -78.89 6.87
C VAL A 343 20.01 -77.45 7.17
N ALA A 344 19.66 -76.94 8.35
CA ALA A 344 20.01 -75.58 8.78
C ALA A 344 21.54 -75.38 8.86
N VAL A 345 22.03 -74.23 8.41
CA VAL A 345 23.46 -73.92 8.34
C VAL A 345 23.81 -72.62 9.06
N SER A 346 25.02 -72.56 9.63
CA SER A 346 25.56 -71.34 10.23
C SER A 346 26.23 -70.44 9.18
N THR A 347 26.07 -69.13 9.34
CA THR A 347 26.79 -68.11 8.57
C THR A 347 28.06 -67.68 9.32
N PRO A 348 29.19 -67.41 8.62
CA PRO A 348 30.38 -66.87 9.26
C PRO A 348 30.14 -65.45 9.82
N PRO A 349 30.83 -65.06 10.92
CA PRO A 349 30.72 -63.71 11.48
C PRO A 349 31.39 -62.69 10.55
N THR A 350 30.61 -62.05 9.68
CA THR A 350 31.03 -60.89 8.89
C THR A 350 31.39 -59.69 9.80
N THR A 351 32.21 -58.75 9.33
CA THR A 351 32.23 -57.40 9.91
C THR A 351 30.88 -56.71 9.67
N PRO A 352 30.44 -55.78 10.55
CA PRO A 352 29.30 -54.93 10.25
C PRO A 352 29.60 -54.03 9.04
N SER A 353 28.56 -53.70 8.27
CA SER A 353 28.64 -52.67 7.23
C SER A 353 28.04 -51.36 7.73
N LEU A 354 28.53 -50.24 7.21
CA LEU A 354 28.24 -48.88 7.66
C LEU A 354 27.68 -48.04 6.49
N SER A 355 26.58 -47.34 6.74
CA SER A 355 25.89 -46.49 5.75
C SER A 355 25.37 -45.20 6.36
N ILE A 356 25.47 -44.09 5.63
CA ILE A 356 24.82 -42.81 5.92
C ILE A 356 23.54 -42.63 5.08
N ALA A 357 22.51 -42.05 5.68
CA ALA A 357 21.25 -41.70 5.01
C ALA A 357 21.19 -40.22 4.62
N ASP A 358 20.45 -39.91 3.54
CA ASP A 358 20.14 -38.54 3.11
C ASP A 358 19.21 -37.83 4.12
N THR A 359 19.16 -36.50 4.04
CA THR A 359 18.31 -35.68 4.93
C THR A 359 17.72 -34.48 4.19
N THR A 360 16.61 -33.94 4.71
CA THR A 360 15.96 -32.73 4.19
C THR A 360 15.64 -31.84 5.38
N VAL A 361 15.87 -30.54 5.23
CA VAL A 361 15.61 -29.52 6.26
C VAL A 361 15.19 -28.21 5.58
N ALA A 362 14.32 -27.43 6.20
CA ALA A 362 14.05 -26.06 5.79
C ALA A 362 15.13 -25.12 6.38
N GLU A 363 15.49 -24.03 5.69
CA GLU A 363 16.42 -23.06 6.27
C GLU A 363 15.81 -22.34 7.48
N GLY A 364 14.54 -21.93 7.37
CA GLY A 364 13.82 -21.12 8.35
C GLY A 364 14.30 -19.67 8.35
N ASN A 365 13.39 -18.71 8.59
CA ASN A 365 13.60 -17.31 8.20
C ASN A 365 14.71 -16.53 8.98
N SER A 366 15.41 -17.17 9.92
CA SER A 366 16.57 -16.60 10.63
C SER A 366 17.36 -17.64 11.44
N GLY A 367 18.66 -17.39 11.65
CA GLY A 367 19.46 -18.11 12.64
C GLY A 367 20.12 -19.38 12.08
N THR A 368 19.94 -20.53 12.76
CA THR A 368 20.45 -21.82 12.24
C THR A 368 19.55 -23.01 12.57
N THR A 369 19.15 -23.79 11.56
CA THR A 369 18.52 -25.12 11.72
C THR A 369 19.55 -26.25 11.65
N ASN A 370 19.15 -27.50 11.89
CA ASN A 370 20.05 -28.65 12.08
C ASN A 370 19.78 -29.79 11.07
N ALA A 371 20.47 -29.78 9.94
CA ALA A 371 20.53 -30.93 9.04
C ALA A 371 21.15 -32.14 9.77
N THR A 372 20.35 -33.15 10.07
CA THR A 372 20.77 -34.31 10.87
C THR A 372 20.79 -35.56 10.00
N PHE A 373 21.99 -36.08 9.76
CA PHE A 373 22.25 -37.30 9.02
C PHE A 373 22.34 -38.49 9.98
N THR A 374 21.62 -39.57 9.67
CA THR A 374 21.72 -40.83 10.44
C THR A 374 22.76 -41.74 9.81
N VAL A 375 23.65 -42.29 10.63
CA VAL A 375 24.70 -43.24 10.25
C VAL A 375 24.47 -44.56 10.99
N THR A 376 24.36 -45.66 10.25
CA THR A 376 23.86 -46.95 10.75
C THR A 376 24.85 -48.09 10.48
N LEU A 377 25.00 -48.99 11.45
CA LEU A 377 25.63 -50.30 11.30
C LEU A 377 24.58 -51.38 11.04
N SER A 378 24.83 -52.27 10.08
CA SER A 378 23.92 -53.38 9.74
C SER A 378 23.76 -54.44 10.82
N LYS A 379 24.63 -54.45 11.85
CA LYS A 379 24.50 -55.24 13.08
C LYS A 379 25.39 -54.68 14.20
N PRO A 380 25.14 -55.01 15.48
CA PRO A 380 26.00 -54.58 16.59
C PRO A 380 27.44 -55.08 16.45
N ALA A 381 28.41 -54.21 16.74
CA ALA A 381 29.82 -54.56 16.84
C ALA A 381 30.19 -55.00 18.27
N THR A 382 31.13 -55.93 18.40
CA THR A 382 31.70 -56.37 19.70
C THR A 382 32.92 -55.55 20.14
N THR A 383 33.51 -54.79 19.22
CA THR A 383 34.56 -53.79 19.45
C THR A 383 34.08 -52.43 18.94
N PRO A 384 34.67 -51.30 19.36
CA PRO A 384 34.33 -50.00 18.79
C PRO A 384 34.51 -49.96 17.27
N VAL A 385 33.65 -49.21 16.59
CA VAL A 385 33.75 -48.89 15.16
C VAL A 385 33.91 -47.39 15.01
N THR A 386 34.83 -46.94 14.17
CA THR A 386 35.05 -45.51 13.90
C THR A 386 34.97 -45.21 12.40
N VAL A 387 34.53 -43.99 12.07
CA VAL A 387 34.51 -43.47 10.69
C VAL A 387 34.65 -41.94 10.71
N SER A 388 35.44 -41.37 9.81
CA SER A 388 35.57 -39.91 9.69
C SER A 388 34.54 -39.35 8.72
N TYR A 389 34.07 -38.11 8.94
CA TYR A 389 33.12 -37.42 8.06
C TYR A 389 33.61 -36.02 7.67
N THR A 390 33.18 -35.55 6.50
CA THR A 390 33.39 -34.17 6.02
C THR A 390 32.20 -33.71 5.17
N THR A 391 31.81 -32.44 5.30
CA THR A 391 30.88 -31.78 4.36
C THR A 391 31.58 -31.37 3.07
N ALA A 392 30.84 -31.25 1.97
CA ALA A 392 31.25 -30.56 0.75
C ALA A 392 30.05 -29.89 0.06
N ASN A 393 30.27 -28.70 -0.51
CA ASN A 393 29.29 -27.89 -1.22
C ASN A 393 28.59 -28.68 -2.35
N GLY A 394 27.35 -28.32 -2.66
CA GLY A 394 26.63 -28.81 -3.85
C GLY A 394 26.25 -27.63 -4.73
N THR A 395 25.01 -27.17 -4.61
CA THR A 395 24.66 -25.78 -4.95
C THR A 395 24.94 -24.89 -3.73
N ALA A 396 24.57 -25.36 -2.53
CA ALA A 396 24.83 -24.70 -1.26
C ALA A 396 26.32 -24.57 -0.96
N THR A 397 26.65 -23.43 -0.38
CA THR A 397 27.96 -22.86 -0.15
C THR A 397 28.24 -22.69 1.34
N ALA A 398 29.24 -23.43 1.82
CA ALA A 398 29.67 -23.32 3.21
C ALA A 398 30.11 -21.89 3.56
N GLY A 399 29.47 -21.30 4.58
CA GLY A 399 29.72 -19.93 5.06
C GLY A 399 28.64 -18.92 4.69
N ALA A 400 27.77 -19.24 3.72
CA ALA A 400 26.48 -18.59 3.55
C ALA A 400 25.41 -19.52 4.12
N ASP A 401 25.01 -20.52 3.36
CA ASP A 401 23.76 -21.28 3.53
C ASP A 401 23.91 -22.46 4.51
N TYR A 402 25.15 -22.88 4.81
CA TYR A 402 25.43 -23.83 5.89
C TYR A 402 26.83 -23.68 6.50
N THR A 403 27.02 -24.18 7.72
CA THR A 403 28.35 -24.24 8.38
C THR A 403 29.06 -25.55 8.04
N SER A 404 30.26 -25.48 7.46
CA SER A 404 31.06 -26.67 7.15
C SER A 404 31.42 -27.48 8.40
N ALA A 405 31.31 -28.81 8.30
CA ALA A 405 31.52 -29.73 9.42
C ALA A 405 32.43 -30.89 9.04
N THR A 406 33.36 -31.23 9.93
CA THR A 406 34.23 -32.42 9.83
C THR A 406 34.36 -33.06 11.21
N GLY A 407 34.70 -34.36 11.26
CA GLY A 407 34.88 -35.05 12.54
C GLY A 407 35.10 -36.54 12.42
N THR A 408 35.04 -37.25 13.55
CA THR A 408 35.08 -38.71 13.61
C THR A 408 33.95 -39.23 14.49
N LEU A 409 33.10 -40.06 13.90
CA LEU A 409 31.98 -40.72 14.55
C LEU A 409 32.43 -42.06 15.13
N THR A 410 32.03 -42.35 16.37
CA THR A 410 32.39 -43.59 17.07
C THR A 410 31.13 -44.33 17.51
N PHE A 411 31.03 -45.60 17.16
CA PHE A 411 30.03 -46.53 17.68
C PHE A 411 30.71 -47.37 18.78
N ASN A 412 30.21 -47.28 20.00
CA ASN A 412 30.63 -48.17 21.09
C ASN A 412 30.10 -49.60 20.85
N PRO A 413 30.70 -50.64 21.46
CA PRO A 413 30.18 -52.00 21.37
C PRO A 413 28.68 -52.07 21.70
N GLY A 414 27.92 -52.78 20.88
CA GLY A 414 26.45 -52.83 20.98
C GLY A 414 25.68 -51.71 20.26
N VAL A 415 26.28 -50.55 20.00
CA VAL A 415 25.61 -49.40 19.36
C VAL A 415 25.55 -49.61 17.84
N THR A 416 24.38 -49.36 17.23
CA THR A 416 24.14 -49.54 15.79
C THR A 416 23.70 -48.28 15.04
N SER A 417 23.39 -47.17 15.73
CA SER A 417 23.03 -45.89 15.10
C SER A 417 23.71 -44.74 15.83
N GLN A 418 24.19 -43.76 15.06
CA GLN A 418 24.79 -42.50 15.52
C GLN A 418 24.45 -41.40 14.51
N THR A 419 24.48 -40.13 14.91
CA THR A 419 24.14 -38.99 14.04
C THR A 419 25.32 -38.07 13.74
N VAL A 420 25.28 -37.43 12.59
CA VAL A 420 26.11 -36.26 12.24
C VAL A 420 25.16 -35.08 12.05
N THR A 421 25.39 -33.99 12.78
CA THR A 421 24.60 -32.76 12.66
C THR A 421 25.43 -31.67 11.98
N VAL A 422 24.83 -31.02 10.98
CA VAL A 422 25.38 -29.87 10.27
C VAL A 422 24.40 -28.72 10.44
N LYS A 423 24.91 -27.52 10.76
CA LYS A 423 24.06 -26.32 10.85
C LYS A 423 23.79 -25.77 9.46
N VAL A 424 22.53 -25.56 9.13
CA VAL A 424 22.07 -24.74 8.01
C VAL A 424 21.85 -23.32 8.54
N THR A 425 22.14 -22.30 7.74
CA THR A 425 21.88 -20.90 8.07
C THR A 425 20.48 -20.55 7.60
N GLY A 426 19.75 -19.74 8.36
CA GLY A 426 18.44 -19.23 7.98
C GLY A 426 18.47 -17.73 7.68
N ASP A 427 17.87 -17.31 6.56
CA ASP A 427 17.63 -15.90 6.22
C ASP A 427 16.28 -15.71 5.49
N ALA A 428 16.11 -14.66 4.67
CA ALA A 428 14.82 -14.23 4.11
C ALA A 428 14.86 -13.99 2.58
N ASN A 429 15.78 -14.66 1.86
CA ASN A 429 15.95 -14.55 0.42
C ASN A 429 15.20 -15.65 -0.35
N ILE A 430 14.30 -15.27 -1.26
CA ILE A 430 13.58 -16.24 -2.10
C ILE A 430 14.54 -16.86 -3.13
N GLU A 431 14.83 -18.15 -2.97
CA GLU A 431 15.79 -18.89 -3.81
C GLU A 431 15.33 -20.33 -4.13
N PRO A 432 15.98 -21.09 -5.05
CA PRO A 432 15.55 -22.45 -5.38
C PRO A 432 16.13 -23.46 -4.38
N ASN A 433 15.39 -24.54 -4.06
CA ASN A 433 15.86 -25.60 -3.16
C ASN A 433 17.32 -26.04 -3.43
N GLU A 434 18.14 -25.91 -2.40
CA GLU A 434 19.59 -26.02 -2.40
C GLU A 434 20.09 -27.41 -1.94
N THR A 435 21.36 -27.74 -2.20
CA THR A 435 21.96 -29.03 -1.77
C THR A 435 23.42 -28.93 -1.33
N PHE A 436 23.80 -29.72 -0.33
CA PHE A 436 25.20 -30.05 0.02
C PHE A 436 25.35 -31.54 0.36
N THR A 437 26.58 -32.02 0.56
CA THR A 437 26.85 -33.43 0.86
C THR A 437 27.68 -33.66 2.12
N VAL A 438 27.53 -34.84 2.74
CA VAL A 438 28.41 -35.38 3.78
C VAL A 438 29.01 -36.69 3.29
N ALA A 439 30.35 -36.76 3.27
CA ALA A 439 31.13 -37.91 2.84
C ALA A 439 31.84 -38.58 4.03
N LEU A 440 31.70 -39.90 4.14
CA LEU A 440 32.35 -40.76 5.12
C LEU A 440 33.64 -41.37 4.56
N SER A 441 34.65 -41.51 5.42
CA SER A 441 35.99 -42.00 5.06
C SER A 441 36.66 -42.74 6.22
N ASN A 442 37.74 -43.46 5.91
CA ASN A 442 38.60 -44.15 6.90
C ASN A 442 37.85 -45.03 7.93
N PRO A 443 36.96 -45.94 7.51
CA PRO A 443 36.24 -46.81 8.44
C PRO A 443 37.18 -47.81 9.12
N SER A 444 37.01 -48.02 10.41
CA SER A 444 37.70 -49.04 11.20
C SER A 444 36.71 -49.91 11.96
N GLY A 445 36.86 -51.23 11.88
CA GLY A 445 35.92 -52.22 12.46
C GLY A 445 34.65 -52.49 11.63
N ALA A 446 34.40 -51.72 10.56
CA ALA A 446 33.27 -51.90 9.64
C ALA A 446 33.67 -51.65 8.17
N THR A 447 32.81 -52.04 7.23
CA THR A 447 32.96 -51.73 5.79
C THR A 447 31.92 -50.70 5.35
N LEU A 448 32.33 -49.68 4.57
CA LEU A 448 31.38 -48.71 4.01
C LEU A 448 30.55 -49.35 2.88
N THR A 449 29.23 -49.43 3.06
CA THR A 449 28.27 -49.78 1.99
C THR A 449 27.62 -48.55 1.36
N ARG A 450 27.49 -47.45 2.10
CA ARG A 450 27.17 -46.13 1.53
C ARG A 450 28.04 -45.06 2.19
N ALA A 451 28.91 -44.45 1.38
CA ALA A 451 29.89 -43.46 1.86
C ALA A 451 29.37 -42.01 1.84
N THR A 452 28.44 -41.64 0.96
CA THR A 452 28.00 -40.25 0.80
C THR A 452 26.47 -40.12 0.95
N ALA A 453 26.05 -39.08 1.64
CA ALA A 453 24.67 -38.61 1.70
C ALA A 453 24.57 -37.15 1.27
N THR A 454 23.40 -36.77 0.78
CA THR A 454 23.02 -35.40 0.41
C THR A 454 22.08 -34.84 1.47
N ALA A 455 22.26 -33.56 1.82
CA ALA A 455 21.22 -32.74 2.41
C ALA A 455 20.56 -31.92 1.30
N THR A 456 19.23 -31.89 1.29
CA THR A 456 18.46 -30.85 0.60
C THR A 456 18.06 -29.80 1.62
N ILE A 457 18.43 -28.55 1.36
CA ILE A 457 17.84 -27.39 2.02
C ILE A 457 16.62 -27.01 1.17
N THR A 458 15.45 -26.93 1.79
CA THR A 458 14.22 -26.51 1.10
C THR A 458 13.92 -25.06 1.44
N ASN A 459 13.89 -24.22 0.40
CA ASN A 459 13.48 -22.83 0.51
C ASN A 459 12.07 -22.79 1.14
N ASP A 460 11.89 -22.18 2.31
CA ASP A 460 10.58 -21.98 2.95
C ASP A 460 10.02 -20.55 2.83
N ASP A 461 10.78 -19.63 2.23
CA ASP A 461 10.29 -18.31 1.79
C ASP A 461 9.36 -18.39 0.56
N VAL A 462 8.38 -17.48 0.51
CA VAL A 462 7.38 -17.44 -0.57
C VAL A 462 7.34 -16.08 -1.27
N ALA A 463 7.32 -16.11 -2.60
CA ALA A 463 7.11 -14.91 -3.40
C ALA A 463 5.68 -14.37 -3.21
N THR A 464 5.52 -13.36 -2.35
CA THR A 464 4.25 -12.66 -2.15
C THR A 464 3.86 -11.93 -3.44
N THR A 465 2.83 -12.42 -4.13
CA THR A 465 2.14 -11.62 -5.15
C THR A 465 1.53 -10.40 -4.47
N PRO A 466 1.77 -9.17 -4.95
CA PRO A 466 1.24 -7.98 -4.31
C PRO A 466 -0.30 -8.00 -4.40
N GLY A 467 -0.95 -7.60 -3.30
CA GLY A 467 -2.35 -7.22 -3.34
C GLY A 467 -2.52 -6.00 -4.24
N ILE A 468 -3.62 -5.93 -5.00
CA ILE A 468 -4.04 -4.75 -5.74
C ILE A 468 -5.40 -4.29 -5.23
N SER A 469 -5.51 -3.02 -4.86
CA SER A 469 -6.73 -2.34 -4.43
C SER A 469 -7.02 -1.13 -5.31
N ILE A 470 -8.21 -0.58 -5.15
CA ILE A 470 -8.65 0.70 -5.73
C ILE A 470 -9.27 1.52 -4.59
N SER A 471 -8.99 2.82 -4.52
CA SER A 471 -9.68 3.71 -3.59
C SER A 471 -11.10 4.02 -4.07
N ASP A 472 -11.97 4.42 -3.16
CA ASP A 472 -13.12 5.26 -3.52
C ASP A 472 -12.62 6.59 -4.13
N GLY A 473 -13.54 7.30 -4.80
CA GLY A 473 -13.34 8.63 -5.35
C GLY A 473 -14.59 9.47 -5.17
N SER A 474 -14.44 10.79 -5.15
CA SER A 474 -15.59 11.69 -5.15
C SER A 474 -15.32 12.93 -6.02
N ALA A 475 -16.40 13.59 -6.42
CA ALA A 475 -16.36 14.87 -7.10
C ALA A 475 -17.66 15.64 -6.80
N THR A 476 -17.55 16.96 -6.64
CA THR A 476 -18.73 17.83 -6.57
C THR A 476 -19.23 18.12 -7.98
N GLU A 477 -20.55 18.16 -8.17
CA GLU A 477 -21.21 18.80 -9.30
C GLU A 477 -20.51 20.16 -9.58
N PRO A 478 -20.14 20.47 -10.83
CA PRO A 478 -19.76 21.81 -11.25
C PRO A 478 -20.97 22.75 -11.19
N GLY A 479 -20.77 24.03 -10.87
CA GLY A 479 -21.84 25.03 -10.87
C GLY A 479 -22.23 25.48 -12.28
N SER A 480 -22.83 26.67 -12.41
CA SER A 480 -23.14 27.28 -13.72
C SER A 480 -22.66 28.74 -13.82
N ALA A 481 -22.01 29.04 -14.96
CA ALA A 481 -21.37 30.31 -15.38
C ALA A 481 -20.12 30.79 -14.60
N GLY A 482 -19.13 31.28 -15.36
CA GLY A 482 -17.80 31.69 -14.86
C GLY A 482 -17.76 33.05 -14.13
N MET A 483 -16.55 33.64 -14.06
CA MET A 483 -16.30 34.90 -13.33
C MET A 483 -17.31 36.02 -13.64
N ALA A 484 -17.66 36.81 -12.61
CA ALA A 484 -18.63 37.90 -12.70
C ALA A 484 -18.21 38.98 -13.72
N ALA A 485 -19.18 39.53 -14.45
CA ALA A 485 -18.92 40.51 -15.51
C ALA A 485 -18.51 41.88 -14.95
N GLY A 486 -17.32 42.34 -15.30
CA GLY A 486 -16.77 43.62 -14.85
C GLY A 486 -15.25 43.58 -14.68
N PHE A 487 -14.67 44.70 -14.27
CA PHE A 487 -13.29 44.76 -13.79
C PHE A 487 -13.18 44.29 -12.34
N LEU A 488 -11.97 43.92 -11.94
CA LEU A 488 -11.65 43.38 -10.61
C LEU A 488 -10.82 44.38 -9.79
N HIS A 489 -10.81 44.23 -8.48
CA HIS A 489 -9.93 44.97 -7.57
C HIS A 489 -9.41 44.05 -6.45
N THR A 490 -8.55 44.56 -5.56
CA THR A 490 -7.97 43.76 -4.47
C THR A 490 -8.43 44.21 -3.09
N SER A 491 -8.66 43.27 -2.18
CA SER A 491 -9.12 43.51 -0.81
C SER A 491 -8.37 42.59 0.15
N GLY A 492 -7.37 43.11 0.85
CA GLY A 492 -6.42 42.27 1.58
C GLY A 492 -5.68 41.32 0.63
N ASN A 493 -5.67 40.03 0.96
CA ASN A 493 -5.15 38.95 0.10
C ASN A 493 -6.15 38.46 -0.98
N GLN A 494 -7.37 39.00 -1.05
CA GLN A 494 -8.38 38.58 -2.03
C GLN A 494 -8.36 39.44 -3.30
N ILE A 495 -8.57 38.81 -4.45
CA ILE A 495 -9.10 39.49 -5.64
C ILE A 495 -10.63 39.47 -5.53
N VAL A 496 -11.28 40.60 -5.80
CA VAL A 496 -12.72 40.80 -5.63
C VAL A 496 -13.35 41.44 -6.87
N ASP A 497 -14.59 41.07 -7.15
CA ASP A 497 -15.40 41.63 -8.23
C ASP A 497 -15.94 43.04 -7.92
N SER A 498 -16.71 43.62 -8.85
CA SER A 498 -17.32 44.95 -8.66
C SER A 498 -18.35 45.06 -7.52
N GLN A 499 -18.80 43.93 -6.95
CA GLN A 499 -19.72 43.87 -5.80
C GLN A 499 -18.96 43.63 -4.48
N GLY A 500 -17.66 43.36 -4.54
CA GLY A 500 -16.83 43.00 -3.40
C GLY A 500 -16.85 41.51 -3.06
N LYS A 501 -17.39 40.64 -3.93
CA LYS A 501 -17.31 39.19 -3.76
C LYS A 501 -15.92 38.71 -4.20
N SER A 502 -15.29 37.87 -3.38
CA SER A 502 -14.05 37.18 -3.71
C SER A 502 -14.18 36.39 -5.03
N VAL A 503 -13.12 36.38 -5.83
CA VAL A 503 -12.99 35.60 -7.07
C VAL A 503 -11.59 35.00 -7.19
N GLN A 504 -11.50 33.75 -7.63
CA GLN A 504 -10.24 33.11 -7.99
C GLN A 504 -10.00 33.19 -9.50
N ILE A 505 -8.76 33.45 -9.92
CA ILE A 505 -8.29 33.20 -11.28
C ILE A 505 -7.75 31.76 -11.30
N SER A 506 -8.35 30.88 -12.08
CA SER A 506 -7.93 29.48 -12.25
C SER A 506 -7.76 29.22 -13.75
N GLY A 507 -6.56 29.45 -14.26
CA GLY A 507 -6.36 29.63 -15.70
C GLY A 507 -5.21 28.82 -16.30
N VAL A 508 -4.92 29.13 -17.56
CA VAL A 508 -3.83 28.48 -18.31
C VAL A 508 -3.05 29.49 -19.15
N ASN A 509 -1.74 29.28 -19.28
CA ASN A 509 -0.89 30.04 -20.20
C ASN A 509 -1.04 29.49 -21.63
N TRP A 510 -1.30 30.37 -22.62
CA TRP A 510 -1.29 30.02 -24.05
C TRP A 510 -0.24 30.84 -24.80
N PHE A 511 0.98 30.30 -24.88
CA PHE A 511 2.14 30.99 -25.47
C PHE A 511 2.22 30.85 -27.01
N GLY A 512 3.09 31.65 -27.62
CA GLY A 512 3.49 31.66 -29.03
C GLY A 512 3.57 33.08 -29.61
N ALA A 513 2.89 34.05 -28.99
CA ALA A 513 2.83 35.43 -29.46
C ALA A 513 4.04 36.28 -29.00
N GLU A 514 4.71 35.87 -27.93
CA GLU A 514 6.07 36.29 -27.58
C GLU A 514 7.12 35.81 -28.59
N GLY A 515 6.87 34.65 -29.22
CA GLY A 515 7.74 34.03 -30.21
C GLY A 515 7.69 34.65 -31.60
N SER A 516 8.52 34.14 -32.52
CA SER A 516 8.63 34.67 -33.88
C SER A 516 7.34 34.59 -34.69
N ASN A 517 6.41 33.71 -34.31
CA ASN A 517 5.07 33.62 -34.90
C ASN A 517 4.25 34.89 -34.67
N GLY A 518 4.37 35.52 -33.50
CA GLY A 518 3.63 36.72 -33.12
C GLY A 518 2.12 36.48 -32.93
N VAL A 519 1.72 35.23 -32.75
CA VAL A 519 0.37 34.77 -32.39
C VAL A 519 0.52 33.47 -31.59
N PRO A 520 -0.43 33.11 -30.71
CA PRO A 520 -0.35 31.88 -29.93
C PRO A 520 -0.21 30.63 -30.81
N ASP A 521 0.55 29.65 -30.32
CA ASP A 521 0.89 28.44 -31.07
C ASP A 521 -0.32 27.47 -31.18
N GLY A 522 -0.25 26.52 -32.13
CA GLY A 522 -1.30 25.52 -32.38
C GLY A 522 -2.33 25.91 -33.46
N LEU A 523 -2.36 27.18 -33.89
CA LEU A 523 -3.27 27.66 -34.93
C LEU A 523 -3.02 27.07 -36.34
N TRP A 524 -1.96 26.28 -36.51
CA TRP A 524 -1.69 25.50 -37.71
C TRP A 524 -2.53 24.21 -37.77
N THR A 525 -3.01 23.74 -36.62
CA THR A 525 -3.68 22.42 -36.45
C THR A 525 -5.09 22.51 -35.85
N ARG A 526 -5.48 23.63 -35.21
CA ARG A 526 -6.81 23.89 -34.63
C ARG A 526 -7.38 25.25 -35.06
N ASN A 527 -8.69 25.46 -34.91
CA ASN A 527 -9.25 26.82 -34.87
C ASN A 527 -9.04 27.42 -33.46
N TYR A 528 -8.86 28.75 -33.36
CA TYR A 528 -8.65 29.42 -32.07
C TYR A 528 -9.85 29.35 -31.12
N LYS A 529 -11.06 29.25 -31.65
CA LYS A 529 -12.32 29.09 -30.90
C LYS A 529 -12.38 27.70 -30.29
N ASP A 530 -12.12 26.66 -31.08
CA ASP A 530 -12.01 25.29 -30.56
C ASP A 530 -11.00 25.16 -29.41
N MET A 531 -9.95 26.01 -29.36
CA MET A 531 -9.01 26.02 -28.23
C MET A 531 -9.62 26.65 -26.99
N ILE A 532 -10.24 27.83 -27.12
CA ILE A 532 -10.88 28.58 -26.05
C ILE A 532 -12.07 27.79 -25.47
N ASP A 533 -12.97 27.31 -26.33
CA ASP A 533 -14.11 26.44 -25.96
C ASP A 533 -13.61 25.21 -25.17
N GLN A 534 -12.45 24.65 -25.54
CA GLN A 534 -11.87 23.49 -24.87
C GLN A 534 -11.17 23.86 -23.55
N MET A 535 -10.60 25.06 -23.41
CA MET A 535 -10.08 25.56 -22.13
C MET A 535 -11.23 25.75 -21.13
N ALA A 536 -12.29 26.45 -21.53
CA ALA A 536 -13.48 26.68 -20.71
C ALA A 536 -14.16 25.35 -20.34
N ALA A 537 -14.31 24.42 -21.29
CA ALA A 537 -14.83 23.08 -21.01
C ALA A 537 -13.94 22.23 -20.10
N GLN A 538 -12.67 22.60 -19.88
CA GLN A 538 -11.83 22.00 -18.83
C GLN A 538 -11.89 22.75 -17.50
N GLY A 539 -12.68 23.81 -17.34
CA GLY A 539 -12.84 24.58 -16.10
C GLY A 539 -11.86 25.75 -15.95
N PHE A 540 -11.01 26.02 -16.95
CA PHE A 540 -10.16 27.21 -16.92
C PHE A 540 -11.03 28.47 -17.14
N ASN A 541 -10.89 29.46 -16.27
CA ASN A 541 -11.65 30.71 -16.33
C ASN A 541 -10.87 31.88 -16.95
N THR A 542 -9.55 31.73 -17.14
CA THR A 542 -8.64 32.80 -17.55
C THR A 542 -7.51 32.28 -18.44
N ILE A 543 -7.07 33.10 -19.39
CA ILE A 543 -5.88 32.86 -20.21
C ILE A 543 -4.80 33.92 -19.88
N ARG A 544 -3.62 33.50 -19.43
CA ARG A 544 -2.42 34.37 -19.47
C ARG A 544 -1.86 34.29 -20.89
N LEU A 545 -1.73 35.44 -21.55
CA LEU A 545 -1.30 35.57 -22.94
C LEU A 545 0.08 36.28 -23.01
N PRO A 546 1.17 35.49 -22.98
CA PRO A 546 2.51 35.93 -23.33
C PRO A 546 2.57 36.67 -24.67
N TYR A 547 3.16 37.86 -24.69
CA TYR A 547 3.50 38.61 -25.90
C TYR A 547 4.92 39.19 -25.83
N SER A 548 5.39 39.80 -26.92
CA SER A 548 6.67 40.52 -26.93
C SER A 548 6.56 41.94 -27.48
N SER A 549 7.40 42.88 -27.05
CA SER A 549 7.48 44.20 -27.70
C SER A 549 7.77 44.07 -29.20
N GLU A 550 8.56 43.08 -29.64
CA GLU A 550 8.72 42.79 -31.07
C GLU A 550 7.41 42.41 -31.77
N MET A 551 6.49 41.67 -31.14
CA MET A 551 5.16 41.41 -31.70
C MET A 551 4.38 42.71 -31.99
N LEU A 552 4.49 43.72 -31.12
CA LEU A 552 3.79 45.00 -31.24
C LEU A 552 4.40 45.90 -32.33
N HIS A 553 5.73 45.92 -32.44
CA HIS A 553 6.47 46.82 -33.34
C HIS A 553 6.82 46.20 -34.71
N SER A 554 6.65 44.90 -34.88
CA SER A 554 6.97 44.21 -36.14
C SER A 554 5.86 44.35 -37.19
N THR A 555 6.23 44.79 -38.39
CA THR A 555 5.35 44.78 -39.57
C THR A 555 5.25 43.41 -40.23
N ALA A 556 5.82 42.35 -39.64
CA ALA A 556 5.74 41.00 -40.18
C ALA A 556 4.33 40.41 -39.94
N ALA A 557 3.76 39.81 -40.99
CA ALA A 557 2.53 39.03 -40.87
C ALA A 557 2.68 37.92 -39.80
N PRO A 558 1.57 37.49 -39.18
CA PRO A 558 1.61 36.32 -38.30
C PRO A 558 1.93 35.05 -39.08
N SER A 559 2.73 34.16 -38.49
CA SER A 559 3.01 32.82 -39.01
C SER A 559 2.46 31.75 -38.07
N GLY A 560 2.43 30.50 -38.52
CA GLY A 560 1.84 29.40 -37.73
C GLY A 560 0.31 29.31 -37.79
N ILE A 561 -0.38 30.10 -38.62
CA ILE A 561 -1.84 30.00 -38.80
C ILE A 561 -2.19 29.18 -40.05
N ASN A 562 -3.10 28.21 -39.91
CA ASN A 562 -3.77 27.54 -41.02
C ASN A 562 -5.11 28.24 -41.30
N TYR A 563 -5.14 29.13 -42.29
CA TYR A 563 -6.32 29.93 -42.65
C TYR A 563 -7.51 29.12 -43.20
N ASN A 564 -7.34 27.84 -43.54
CA ASN A 564 -8.49 26.96 -43.84
C ASN A 564 -9.25 26.54 -42.57
N LEU A 565 -8.56 26.54 -41.42
CA LEU A 565 -9.17 26.35 -40.10
C LEU A 565 -9.57 27.69 -39.47
N ASN A 566 -8.77 28.75 -39.70
CA ASN A 566 -8.94 30.09 -39.12
C ASN A 566 -9.15 31.17 -40.21
N PRO A 567 -10.26 31.13 -40.98
CA PRO A 567 -10.45 32.03 -42.14
C PRO A 567 -10.68 33.48 -41.74
N ASP A 568 -11.24 33.73 -40.56
CA ASP A 568 -11.47 35.07 -39.98
C ASP A 568 -10.18 35.74 -39.50
N LEU A 569 -9.08 35.00 -39.31
CA LEU A 569 -7.76 35.55 -39.03
C LEU A 569 -6.99 35.96 -40.31
N GLN A 570 -7.51 35.69 -41.51
CA GLN A 570 -6.75 35.86 -42.75
C GLN A 570 -6.51 37.35 -43.08
N GLY A 571 -5.23 37.74 -43.14
CA GLY A 571 -4.81 39.09 -43.47
C GLY A 571 -4.78 40.07 -42.29
N LEU A 572 -5.08 39.60 -41.07
CA LEU A 572 -4.91 40.39 -39.85
C LEU A 572 -3.42 40.53 -39.48
N THR A 573 -3.07 41.65 -38.83
CA THR A 573 -1.77 41.80 -38.15
C THR A 573 -1.74 40.99 -36.85
N ARG A 574 -0.53 40.77 -36.30
CA ARG A 574 -0.28 40.08 -35.02
C ARG A 574 -1.22 40.56 -33.90
N LEU A 575 -1.27 41.89 -33.68
CA LEU A 575 -2.11 42.53 -32.67
C LEU A 575 -3.63 42.44 -32.99
N GLN A 576 -4.03 42.34 -34.26
CA GLN A 576 -5.43 42.11 -34.63
C GLN A 576 -5.87 40.66 -34.47
N VAL A 577 -4.97 39.67 -34.58
CA VAL A 577 -5.27 38.29 -34.20
C VAL A 577 -5.46 38.21 -32.68
N LEU A 578 -4.63 38.90 -31.89
CA LEU A 578 -4.81 39.01 -30.45
C LEU A 578 -6.17 39.63 -30.08
N ASP A 579 -6.62 40.68 -30.80
CA ASP A 579 -7.98 41.23 -30.62
C ASP A 579 -9.08 40.18 -30.83
N GLN A 580 -8.97 39.32 -31.85
CA GLN A 580 -9.98 38.28 -32.12
C GLN A 580 -10.01 37.21 -31.02
N ILE A 581 -8.84 36.79 -30.53
CA ILE A 581 -8.69 35.84 -29.43
C ILE A 581 -9.32 36.40 -28.14
N ILE A 582 -8.99 37.64 -27.77
CA ILE A 582 -9.55 38.32 -26.59
C ILE A 582 -11.07 38.54 -26.75
N ALA A 583 -11.52 38.99 -27.92
CA ALA A 583 -12.94 39.24 -28.18
C ALA A 583 -13.78 37.96 -28.13
N TYR A 584 -13.21 36.80 -28.45
CA TYR A 584 -13.90 35.51 -28.35
C TYR A 584 -13.84 34.92 -26.94
N ALA A 585 -12.70 34.99 -26.24
CA ALA A 585 -12.60 34.59 -24.84
C ALA A 585 -13.62 35.33 -23.95
N GLY A 586 -13.88 36.62 -24.23
CA GLY A 586 -14.92 37.40 -23.55
C GLY A 586 -16.36 37.04 -23.91
N GLN A 587 -16.60 36.41 -25.07
CA GLN A 587 -17.93 35.88 -25.43
C GLN A 587 -18.23 34.57 -24.69
N ASP A 588 -17.21 33.74 -24.48
CA ASP A 588 -17.28 32.48 -23.73
C ASP A 588 -17.17 32.66 -22.20
N GLY A 589 -17.16 33.92 -21.72
CA GLY A 589 -17.14 34.24 -20.30
C GLY A 589 -15.78 34.05 -19.60
N MET A 590 -14.72 33.71 -20.33
CA MET A 590 -13.33 33.69 -19.81
C MET A 590 -12.80 35.12 -19.57
N ARG A 591 -11.63 35.21 -18.93
CA ARG A 591 -10.81 36.45 -18.81
C ARG A 591 -9.43 36.29 -19.43
N VAL A 592 -8.73 37.40 -19.57
CA VAL A 592 -7.38 37.50 -20.12
C VAL A 592 -6.49 38.34 -19.22
N ILE A 593 -5.28 37.86 -18.98
CA ILE A 593 -4.15 38.63 -18.47
C ILE A 593 -3.14 38.77 -19.60
N LEU A 594 -2.73 40.00 -19.89
CA LEU A 594 -1.67 40.26 -20.88
C LEU A 594 -0.32 40.21 -20.18
N ASP A 595 0.62 39.42 -20.70
CA ASP A 595 1.97 39.26 -20.13
C ASP A 595 3.04 39.79 -21.11
N HIS A 596 3.85 40.75 -20.66
CA HIS A 596 5.07 41.13 -21.39
C HIS A 596 6.19 40.10 -21.17
N HIS A 597 6.07 38.99 -21.90
CA HIS A 597 6.96 37.84 -21.75
C HIS A 597 8.40 38.14 -22.20
N ARG A 598 8.55 38.95 -23.27
CA ARG A 598 9.86 39.23 -23.87
C ARG A 598 9.99 40.64 -24.48
N SER A 599 11.20 41.19 -24.43
CA SER A 599 11.56 42.35 -25.26
C SER A 599 11.62 41.97 -26.76
N THR A 600 12.52 41.04 -27.12
CA THR A 600 12.75 40.55 -28.50
C THR A 600 12.14 39.16 -28.68
N ALA A 601 11.69 38.80 -29.88
CA ALA A 601 10.93 37.57 -30.10
C ALA A 601 11.78 36.29 -29.95
N GLY A 602 11.27 35.27 -29.25
CA GLY A 602 12.03 34.06 -28.91
C GLY A 602 11.26 33.06 -28.03
N ALA A 603 11.96 32.21 -27.28
CA ALA A 603 11.36 31.21 -26.38
C ALA A 603 11.95 31.32 -24.95
N GLY A 604 11.08 31.26 -23.93
CA GLY A 604 11.38 31.60 -22.53
C GLY A 604 11.41 33.12 -22.29
N THR A 605 11.97 33.55 -21.15
CA THR A 605 12.14 34.96 -20.77
C THR A 605 13.10 35.79 -21.66
N SER A 606 13.10 37.12 -21.47
CA SER A 606 13.98 38.11 -22.10
C SER A 606 15.47 37.76 -22.03
N GLU A 607 16.21 38.15 -23.07
CA GLU A 607 17.60 37.72 -23.32
C GLU A 607 18.60 38.11 -22.21
N ASN A 608 18.25 39.11 -21.41
CA ASN A 608 19.06 39.68 -20.34
C ASN A 608 18.36 39.66 -18.96
N GLY A 609 17.18 39.05 -18.83
CA GLY A 609 16.42 39.00 -17.56
C GLY A 609 15.96 40.35 -17.03
N LEU A 610 15.68 41.30 -17.92
CA LEU A 610 15.20 42.65 -17.63
C LEU A 610 14.12 43.06 -18.64
N TRP A 611 13.23 43.96 -18.21
CA TRP A 611 12.11 44.54 -18.96
C TRP A 611 12.54 45.51 -20.09
N TYR A 612 13.83 45.54 -20.44
CA TYR A 612 14.38 46.38 -21.48
C TYR A 612 15.67 45.79 -22.05
N ASN A 613 15.91 46.02 -23.34
CA ASN A 613 17.20 45.77 -24.00
C ASN A 613 17.61 47.01 -24.83
N SER A 614 18.61 46.87 -25.72
CA SER A 614 19.10 48.00 -26.53
C SER A 614 18.19 48.40 -27.71
N GLN A 615 17.17 47.58 -28.01
CA GLN A 615 16.20 47.80 -29.08
C GLN A 615 14.84 48.25 -28.52
N TYR A 616 14.42 47.66 -27.40
CA TYR A 616 13.21 48.02 -26.66
C TYR A 616 13.61 48.58 -25.30
N THR A 617 13.58 49.91 -25.15
CA THR A 617 13.96 50.59 -23.91
C THR A 617 12.85 50.53 -22.87
N GLU A 618 13.17 50.79 -21.59
CA GLU A 618 12.14 50.91 -20.53
C GLU A 618 11.07 51.94 -20.88
N ASP A 619 11.45 53.05 -21.54
CA ASP A 619 10.52 54.08 -22.00
C ASP A 619 9.57 53.54 -23.09
N GLN A 620 10.06 52.65 -23.97
CA GLN A 620 9.22 51.99 -24.97
C GLN A 620 8.32 50.93 -24.33
N TRP A 621 8.82 50.11 -23.41
CA TRP A 621 8.03 49.13 -22.65
C TRP A 621 6.88 49.80 -21.86
N VAL A 622 7.15 50.93 -21.20
CA VAL A 622 6.10 51.74 -20.56
C VAL A 622 5.10 52.30 -21.59
N SER A 623 5.56 52.74 -22.76
CA SER A 623 4.68 53.23 -23.83
C SER A 623 3.83 52.11 -24.46
N ASP A 624 4.37 50.90 -24.57
CA ASP A 624 3.68 49.70 -25.08
C ASP A 624 2.55 49.30 -24.13
N TRP A 625 2.83 49.34 -22.81
CA TRP A 625 1.81 49.14 -21.78
C TRP A 625 0.71 50.20 -21.83
N GLN A 626 1.04 51.48 -22.00
CA GLN A 626 0.04 52.54 -22.17
C GLN A 626 -0.80 52.36 -23.45
N MET A 627 -0.20 51.84 -24.52
CA MET A 627 -0.92 51.51 -25.76
C MET A 627 -1.92 50.37 -25.55
N LEU A 628 -1.51 49.25 -24.92
CA LEU A 628 -2.40 48.13 -24.62
C LEU A 628 -3.51 48.49 -23.62
N ALA A 629 -3.17 49.24 -22.57
CA ALA A 629 -4.15 49.76 -21.60
C ALA A 629 -5.15 50.71 -22.26
N THR A 630 -4.74 51.48 -23.28
CA THR A 630 -5.66 52.30 -24.09
C THR A 630 -6.54 51.42 -24.97
N ARG A 631 -5.95 50.41 -25.64
CA ARG A 631 -6.61 49.52 -26.60
C ARG A 631 -7.76 48.73 -25.98
N TYR A 632 -7.56 48.20 -24.77
CA TYR A 632 -8.54 47.35 -24.10
C TYR A 632 -9.28 48.06 -22.95
N LYS A 633 -9.17 49.39 -22.82
CA LYS A 633 -9.73 50.17 -21.70
C LYS A 633 -11.19 49.87 -21.36
N ASN A 634 -12.02 49.65 -22.36
CA ASN A 634 -13.47 49.42 -22.21
C ASN A 634 -13.86 47.93 -22.36
N ASN A 635 -12.90 47.00 -22.31
CA ASN A 635 -13.13 45.57 -22.46
C ASN A 635 -12.75 44.82 -21.16
N PRO A 636 -13.70 44.53 -20.26
CA PRO A 636 -13.44 43.83 -19.00
C PRO A 636 -13.03 42.36 -19.16
N THR A 637 -12.91 41.84 -20.39
CA THR A 637 -12.21 40.57 -20.64
C THR A 637 -10.76 40.65 -20.21
N VAL A 638 -10.08 41.79 -20.47
CA VAL A 638 -8.70 42.02 -20.02
C VAL A 638 -8.75 42.57 -18.61
N ILE A 639 -8.49 41.71 -17.61
CA ILE A 639 -8.62 42.05 -16.18
C ILE A 639 -7.38 42.71 -15.61
N GLY A 640 -6.22 42.54 -16.25
CA GLY A 640 -4.98 43.13 -15.78
C GLY A 640 -3.78 42.87 -16.69
N VAL A 641 -2.63 43.33 -16.21
CA VAL A 641 -1.34 43.29 -16.91
C VAL A 641 -0.28 42.66 -16.02
N ASP A 642 0.45 41.68 -16.55
CA ASP A 642 1.62 41.08 -15.92
C ASP A 642 2.87 41.74 -16.48
N LEU A 643 3.47 42.61 -15.67
CA LEU A 643 4.27 43.73 -16.18
C LEU A 643 5.53 43.30 -16.92
N HIS A 644 6.19 42.22 -16.47
CA HIS A 644 7.30 41.59 -17.18
C HIS A 644 7.65 40.20 -16.63
N ASN A 645 7.71 39.21 -17.52
CA ASN A 645 8.06 37.83 -17.20
C ASN A 645 9.51 37.58 -16.77
N GLU A 646 9.65 36.91 -15.64
CA GLU A 646 10.87 36.40 -15.02
C GLU A 646 12.04 37.40 -14.93
N PRO A 647 11.96 38.46 -14.08
CA PRO A 647 13.02 39.46 -13.87
C PRO A 647 14.29 38.92 -13.17
N TYR A 648 14.98 37.92 -13.74
CA TYR A 648 16.04 37.17 -13.05
C TYR A 648 17.32 37.97 -12.77
N ASN A 649 17.64 38.98 -13.58
CA ASN A 649 18.73 39.94 -13.33
C ASN A 649 18.24 41.25 -12.69
N GLY A 650 16.94 41.34 -12.39
CA GLY A 650 16.36 42.42 -11.60
C GLY A 650 16.82 42.35 -10.14
N THR A 651 16.82 43.51 -9.48
CA THR A 651 17.00 43.65 -8.03
C THR A 651 15.73 44.22 -7.42
N TRP A 652 15.44 43.88 -6.17
CA TRP A 652 14.27 44.41 -5.46
C TRP A 652 14.68 45.55 -4.52
N GLY A 653 14.41 46.81 -4.88
CA GLY A 653 14.77 47.96 -4.06
C GLY A 653 16.28 48.25 -3.97
N GLY A 654 17.08 47.70 -4.89
CA GLY A 654 18.53 47.91 -4.94
C GLY A 654 18.96 49.29 -5.46
N GLY A 655 18.05 50.05 -6.05
CA GLY A 655 18.34 51.28 -6.79
C GLY A 655 19.06 51.01 -8.13
N GLY A 656 19.33 52.09 -8.85
CA GLY A 656 19.94 52.00 -10.19
C GLY A 656 18.96 51.53 -11.27
N ALA A 657 19.51 51.15 -12.43
CA ALA A 657 18.71 50.85 -13.62
C ALA A 657 17.91 49.54 -13.49
N ASN A 658 18.51 48.49 -12.92
CA ASN A 658 17.89 47.17 -12.76
C ASN A 658 17.14 46.99 -11.42
N ASP A 659 16.66 48.07 -10.80
CA ASP A 659 15.67 47.96 -9.70
C ASP A 659 14.28 47.66 -10.30
N TRP A 660 13.83 46.41 -10.16
CA TRP A 660 12.56 45.94 -10.68
C TRP A 660 11.38 46.57 -9.94
N ALA A 661 11.44 46.69 -8.61
CA ALA A 661 10.35 47.28 -7.84
C ALA A 661 10.06 48.73 -8.29
N ARG A 662 11.13 49.51 -8.56
CA ARG A 662 11.04 50.85 -9.14
C ARG A 662 10.42 50.86 -10.55
N ALA A 663 10.73 49.87 -11.39
CA ALA A 663 10.22 49.78 -12.75
C ALA A 663 8.76 49.28 -12.82
N ALA A 664 8.39 48.33 -11.96
CA ALA A 664 7.02 47.87 -11.79
C ALA A 664 6.11 49.01 -11.30
N GLU A 665 6.54 49.79 -10.30
CA GLU A 665 5.84 51.01 -9.89
C GLU A 665 5.72 52.02 -11.04
N ARG A 666 6.77 52.20 -11.86
CA ARG A 666 6.73 53.10 -13.01
C ARG A 666 5.70 52.66 -14.06
N ALA A 667 5.73 51.40 -14.49
CA ALA A 667 4.84 50.88 -15.52
C ALA A 667 3.40 50.72 -15.03
N GLY A 668 3.19 50.16 -13.84
CA GLY A 668 1.87 50.04 -13.22
C GLY A 668 1.17 51.39 -13.06
N ASN A 669 1.90 52.43 -12.64
CA ASN A 669 1.34 53.79 -12.57
C ASN A 669 1.04 54.39 -13.95
N ALA A 670 1.84 54.09 -14.98
CA ALA A 670 1.58 54.53 -16.34
C ALA A 670 0.36 53.84 -16.96
N VAL A 671 0.13 52.55 -16.65
CA VAL A 671 -1.07 51.78 -17.01
C VAL A 671 -2.30 52.35 -16.30
N LEU A 672 -2.24 52.53 -14.99
CA LEU A 672 -3.38 53.00 -14.19
C LEU A 672 -3.76 54.46 -14.48
N GLN A 673 -2.82 55.28 -14.97
CA GLN A 673 -3.13 56.60 -15.53
C GLN A 673 -4.01 56.52 -16.79
N VAL A 674 -3.91 55.43 -17.56
CA VAL A 674 -4.68 55.19 -18.78
C VAL A 674 -5.98 54.46 -18.48
N ASN A 675 -5.91 53.31 -17.81
CA ASN A 675 -7.07 52.55 -17.32
C ASN A 675 -6.92 52.24 -15.82
N PRO A 676 -7.64 52.97 -14.93
CA PRO A 676 -7.51 52.79 -13.48
C PRO A 676 -8.17 51.52 -12.95
N ASP A 677 -8.81 50.71 -13.80
CA ASP A 677 -9.58 49.53 -13.41
C ASP A 677 -8.90 48.18 -13.74
N LEU A 678 -7.66 48.22 -14.24
CA LEU A 678 -6.84 47.02 -14.45
C LEU A 678 -6.11 46.61 -13.17
N LEU A 679 -6.10 45.30 -12.87
CA LEU A 679 -5.13 44.72 -11.96
C LEU A 679 -3.71 44.86 -12.53
N VAL A 680 -2.74 45.06 -11.64
CA VAL A 680 -1.32 45.14 -11.98
C VAL A 680 -0.62 43.99 -11.26
N PHE A 681 -0.31 42.94 -12.03
CA PHE A 681 0.44 41.78 -11.58
C PHE A 681 1.94 42.12 -11.62
N VAL A 682 2.64 41.81 -10.52
CA VAL A 682 4.06 42.13 -10.34
C VAL A 682 4.80 40.88 -9.88
N GLU A 683 5.58 40.31 -10.79
CA GLU A 683 6.47 39.19 -10.47
C GLU A 683 7.60 39.59 -9.50
N GLY A 684 8.27 38.60 -8.93
CA GLY A 684 9.49 38.73 -8.13
C GLY A 684 10.75 38.93 -8.97
N VAL A 685 11.90 38.59 -8.40
CA VAL A 685 13.23 38.60 -9.07
C VAL A 685 13.88 37.21 -9.02
N GLY A 686 15.10 37.06 -9.54
CA GLY A 686 15.85 35.80 -9.43
C GLY A 686 16.58 35.61 -8.08
N THR A 687 16.94 36.69 -7.39
CA THR A 687 17.72 36.63 -6.12
C THR A 687 17.50 37.87 -5.26
N TYR A 688 17.31 37.66 -3.94
CA TYR A 688 17.16 38.73 -2.95
C TYR A 688 18.07 38.50 -1.75
N GLN A 689 18.83 39.53 -1.33
CA GLN A 689 19.79 39.47 -0.20
C GLN A 689 20.73 38.23 -0.21
N GLY A 690 21.10 37.74 -1.40
CA GLY A 690 21.94 36.54 -1.58
C GLY A 690 21.20 35.19 -1.49
N LYS A 691 19.88 35.18 -1.26
CA LYS A 691 19.01 34.01 -1.43
C LYS A 691 18.43 33.98 -2.85
N SER A 692 18.75 32.94 -3.61
CA SER A 692 18.16 32.71 -4.94
C SER A 692 16.84 31.93 -4.84
N TYR A 693 16.01 32.07 -5.86
CA TYR A 693 14.78 31.28 -6.04
C TYR A 693 14.57 30.99 -7.54
N TRP A 694 13.39 30.50 -7.92
CA TRP A 694 12.91 30.60 -9.30
C TRP A 694 12.95 32.04 -9.81
N TRP A 695 13.15 32.19 -11.11
CA TRP A 695 12.98 33.46 -11.80
C TRP A 695 11.50 33.86 -11.72
N GLY A 696 11.18 35.15 -11.55
CA GLY A 696 9.81 35.59 -11.22
C GLY A 696 9.31 35.20 -9.81
N GLY A 697 9.81 34.14 -9.19
CA GLY A 697 9.32 33.66 -7.89
C GLY A 697 9.88 34.34 -6.63
N ASN A 698 10.99 35.10 -6.68
CA ASN A 698 11.59 35.65 -5.46
C ASN A 698 10.94 36.98 -5.04
N LEU A 699 9.94 36.91 -4.15
CA LEU A 699 9.22 38.05 -3.56
C LEU A 699 9.64 38.33 -2.10
N MET A 700 10.80 37.82 -1.66
CA MET A 700 11.33 38.02 -0.30
C MET A 700 11.60 39.48 0.07
N GLY A 701 11.64 40.37 -0.93
CA GLY A 701 11.83 41.81 -0.76
C GLY A 701 10.54 42.61 -0.53
N VAL A 702 9.34 42.05 -0.75
CA VAL A 702 8.06 42.78 -0.58
C VAL A 702 7.88 43.30 0.85
N LYS A 703 8.29 42.52 1.86
CA LYS A 703 8.31 42.95 3.27
C LYS A 703 9.17 44.20 3.55
N ASP A 704 10.27 44.37 2.80
CA ASP A 704 11.28 45.41 3.01
C ASP A 704 11.02 46.62 2.10
N ARG A 705 10.39 46.39 0.94
CA ARG A 705 9.87 47.39 -0.01
C ARG A 705 8.62 46.82 -0.71
N PRO A 706 7.39 47.11 -0.26
CA PRO A 706 6.19 46.79 -1.02
C PRO A 706 6.04 47.74 -2.21
N ILE A 707 5.35 47.29 -3.27
CA ILE A 707 5.00 48.10 -4.44
C ILE A 707 3.90 49.09 -4.07
N VAL A 708 4.10 50.37 -4.38
CA VAL A 708 3.09 51.42 -4.15
C VAL A 708 2.63 52.05 -5.47
N LEU A 709 1.33 51.88 -5.77
CA LEU A 709 0.67 52.46 -6.94
C LEU A 709 -0.25 53.63 -6.54
N ASN A 710 -0.42 54.57 -7.47
CA ASN A 710 -1.23 55.79 -7.34
C ASN A 710 -2.74 55.49 -7.27
N VAL A 711 -3.17 54.31 -7.70
CA VAL A 711 -4.53 53.78 -7.50
C VAL A 711 -4.40 52.59 -6.54
N ALA A 712 -5.04 52.71 -5.38
CA ALA A 712 -5.08 51.65 -4.38
C ALA A 712 -5.89 50.44 -4.88
N ASN A 713 -5.74 49.28 -4.21
CA ASN A 713 -6.55 48.09 -4.48
C ASN A 713 -6.39 47.54 -5.92
N ARG A 714 -5.14 47.54 -6.44
CA ARG A 714 -4.78 47.07 -7.80
C ARG A 714 -3.54 46.16 -7.89
N VAL A 715 -2.66 46.15 -6.89
CA VAL A 715 -1.46 45.29 -6.91
C VAL A 715 -1.85 43.84 -6.60
N VAL A 716 -1.36 42.93 -7.44
CA VAL A 716 -1.30 41.48 -7.19
C VAL A 716 0.16 41.06 -7.36
N TYR A 717 0.68 40.17 -6.51
CA TYR A 717 2.04 39.65 -6.68
C TYR A 717 2.04 38.31 -7.42
N SER A 718 2.97 38.15 -8.36
CA SER A 718 2.96 37.08 -9.37
C SER A 718 4.19 36.15 -9.26
N PRO A 719 4.31 35.27 -8.25
CA PRO A 719 5.39 34.29 -8.20
C PRO A 719 5.27 33.24 -9.31
N HIS A 720 6.42 32.69 -9.73
CA HIS A 720 6.52 31.45 -10.49
C HIS A 720 7.16 30.34 -9.64
N ASP A 721 6.76 29.08 -9.84
CA ASP A 721 7.36 27.92 -9.18
C ASP A 721 7.38 26.67 -10.08
N TYR A 722 8.41 25.83 -9.96
CA TYR A 722 8.60 24.62 -10.76
C TYR A 722 9.22 23.48 -9.94
N PRO A 723 9.16 22.22 -10.41
CA PRO A 723 9.72 21.07 -9.71
C PRO A 723 11.18 20.74 -10.08
N ASN A 724 11.68 19.65 -9.49
CA ASN A 724 13.01 19.10 -9.71
C ASN A 724 13.33 18.79 -11.20
N SER A 725 12.34 18.40 -12.01
CA SER A 725 12.55 18.08 -13.43
C SER A 725 12.84 19.30 -14.32
N VAL A 726 12.42 20.51 -13.92
CA VAL A 726 12.74 21.77 -14.61
C VAL A 726 14.13 22.25 -14.16
N TYR A 727 14.37 22.29 -12.86
CA TYR A 727 15.72 22.48 -12.31
C TYR A 727 15.85 21.85 -10.92
N ALA A 728 16.96 21.14 -10.70
CA ALA A 728 17.24 20.40 -9.47
C ALA A 728 17.67 21.31 -8.30
N GLN A 729 16.74 22.14 -7.81
CA GLN A 729 16.96 23.05 -6.69
C GLN A 729 17.42 22.32 -5.41
N PRO A 730 18.15 22.98 -4.49
CA PRO A 730 18.72 22.33 -3.31
C PRO A 730 17.69 21.70 -2.36
N TRP A 731 16.50 22.30 -2.23
CA TRP A 731 15.47 21.82 -1.29
C TRP A 731 14.94 20.43 -1.67
N PHE A 732 14.76 20.14 -2.96
CA PHE A 732 14.37 18.81 -3.47
C PHE A 732 15.39 17.70 -3.20
N GLN A 733 16.60 18.03 -2.74
CA GLN A 733 17.66 17.04 -2.46
C GLN A 733 17.73 16.62 -0.97
N THR A 734 16.80 17.09 -0.15
CA THR A 734 16.67 16.67 1.25
C THR A 734 15.78 15.42 1.38
N ALA A 735 16.01 14.60 2.42
CA ALA A 735 15.30 13.32 2.59
C ALA A 735 13.77 13.48 2.76
N ASN A 736 13.34 14.58 3.40
CA ASN A 736 11.94 14.87 3.70
C ASN A 736 11.47 16.12 2.93
N PHE A 737 11.88 16.30 1.67
CA PHE A 737 11.71 17.57 0.95
C PHE A 737 10.25 18.05 0.88
N GLY A 738 9.29 17.13 0.67
CA GLY A 738 7.85 17.44 0.54
C GLY A 738 7.30 18.22 1.73
N ALA A 739 7.49 17.70 2.95
CA ALA A 739 7.09 18.34 4.21
C ALA A 739 7.81 19.68 4.50
N ASN A 740 8.80 20.07 3.68
CA ASN A 740 9.45 21.38 3.76
C ASN A 740 9.04 22.32 2.61
N LEU A 741 8.31 21.86 1.58
CA LEU A 741 7.88 22.70 0.46
C LEU A 741 6.97 23.87 0.89
N PRO A 742 5.98 23.70 1.80
CA PRO A 742 5.18 24.84 2.28
C PRO A 742 6.04 25.93 2.92
N ASN A 743 7.11 25.57 3.63
CA ASN A 743 8.07 26.53 4.19
C ASN A 743 8.97 27.20 3.12
N VAL A 744 9.22 26.54 1.99
CA VAL A 744 9.93 27.12 0.84
C VAL A 744 9.04 28.16 0.14
N PHE A 745 7.77 27.81 -0.14
CA PHE A 745 6.77 28.70 -0.72
C PHE A 745 6.50 29.91 0.17
N ARG A 746 6.18 29.67 1.46
CA ARG A 746 6.02 30.68 2.51
C ARG A 746 7.20 31.66 2.56
N GLN A 747 8.43 31.16 2.59
CA GLN A 747 9.60 32.03 2.70
C GLN A 747 9.82 32.88 1.44
N ALA A 748 9.49 32.37 0.24
CA ALA A 748 9.74 33.06 -1.02
C ALA A 748 8.67 34.08 -1.40
N TRP A 749 7.38 33.72 -1.23
CA TRP A 749 6.24 34.50 -1.70
C TRP A 749 4.97 34.33 -0.85
N GLY A 750 4.70 33.13 -0.34
CA GLY A 750 3.44 32.79 0.31
C GLY A 750 3.09 33.62 1.55
N TYR A 751 4.10 34.10 2.29
CA TYR A 751 3.93 35.01 3.43
C TYR A 751 3.11 36.28 3.10
N ILE A 752 3.08 36.71 1.83
CA ILE A 752 2.33 37.89 1.37
C ILE A 752 0.82 37.65 1.49
N TYR A 753 0.37 36.45 1.13
CA TYR A 753 -1.03 36.04 1.26
C TYR A 753 -1.36 35.74 2.73
N GLU A 754 -0.52 34.95 3.42
CA GLU A 754 -0.70 34.58 4.84
C GLU A 754 -0.83 35.79 5.77
N ASN A 755 -0.01 36.82 5.57
CA ASN A 755 -0.03 38.04 6.38
C ASN A 755 -1.02 39.11 5.85
N ASN A 756 -1.93 38.73 4.94
CA ASN A 756 -2.98 39.59 4.39
C ASN A 756 -2.47 40.90 3.76
N ILE A 757 -1.28 40.86 3.12
CA ILE A 757 -0.59 42.05 2.59
C ILE A 757 -1.18 42.48 1.23
N ALA A 758 -1.34 41.51 0.33
CA ALA A 758 -1.89 41.66 -1.02
C ALA A 758 -2.20 40.25 -1.60
N PRO A 759 -2.97 40.13 -2.70
CA PRO A 759 -3.22 38.84 -3.31
C PRO A 759 -1.97 38.27 -3.97
N VAL A 760 -1.91 36.95 -4.00
CA VAL A 760 -0.89 36.16 -4.70
C VAL A 760 -1.56 35.42 -5.85
N TYR A 761 -0.87 35.43 -7.00
CA TYR A 761 -1.28 34.79 -8.24
C TYR A 761 -0.08 33.99 -8.78
N LEU A 762 -0.15 32.66 -8.79
CA LEU A 762 0.94 31.84 -9.31
C LEU A 762 0.93 31.85 -10.84
N GLY A 763 1.67 32.80 -11.44
CA GLY A 763 1.62 33.13 -12.87
C GLY A 763 2.06 31.98 -13.77
N GLU A 764 3.07 31.22 -13.35
CA GLU A 764 3.48 29.97 -13.99
C GLU A 764 3.91 28.91 -12.98
N PHE A 765 3.45 27.69 -13.28
CA PHE A 765 3.92 26.44 -12.68
C PHE A 765 3.60 25.28 -13.63
N GLY A 766 4.49 24.30 -13.73
CA GLY A 766 4.31 23.23 -14.71
C GLY A 766 5.27 22.06 -14.57
N THR A 767 4.86 20.90 -15.10
CA THR A 767 5.62 19.65 -15.02
C THR A 767 5.20 18.65 -16.11
N LYS A 768 6.08 17.77 -16.55
CA LYS A 768 5.73 16.58 -17.36
C LYS A 768 5.28 15.37 -16.55
N LEU A 769 5.38 15.41 -15.22
CA LEU A 769 5.25 14.26 -14.31
C LEU A 769 6.17 13.09 -14.72
N GLN A 770 7.46 13.39 -14.91
CA GLN A 770 8.49 12.41 -15.33
C GLN A 770 9.51 12.07 -14.23
N ASP A 771 9.70 12.95 -13.26
CA ASP A 771 10.41 12.65 -12.01
C ASP A 771 9.35 12.42 -10.91
N PRO A 772 9.39 11.32 -10.12
CA PRO A 772 8.47 11.12 -9.01
C PRO A 772 8.45 12.27 -7.99
N LYS A 773 9.52 13.06 -7.88
CA LYS A 773 9.53 14.27 -7.03
C LYS A 773 8.59 15.37 -7.53
N ASP A 774 8.28 15.38 -8.83
CA ASP A 774 7.34 16.35 -9.41
C ASP A 774 5.93 16.14 -8.88
N ALA A 775 5.50 14.90 -8.63
CA ALA A 775 4.17 14.61 -8.08
C ALA A 775 4.01 15.19 -6.67
N VAL A 776 4.99 14.92 -5.79
CA VAL A 776 5.07 15.45 -4.41
C VAL A 776 5.16 16.98 -4.39
N TRP A 777 5.83 17.59 -5.38
CA TRP A 777 5.82 19.04 -5.55
C TRP A 777 4.46 19.58 -6.00
N PHE A 778 3.82 18.91 -6.96
CA PHE A 778 2.55 19.37 -7.54
C PHE A 778 1.45 19.32 -6.48
N GLU A 779 1.33 18.19 -5.76
CA GLU A 779 0.46 17.99 -4.61
C GLU A 779 0.65 19.10 -3.55
N ALA A 780 1.88 19.28 -3.05
CA ALA A 780 2.18 20.27 -2.01
C ALA A 780 1.98 21.73 -2.47
N LEU A 781 2.17 22.02 -3.75
CA LEU A 781 1.89 23.33 -4.32
C LEU A 781 0.38 23.55 -4.47
N THR A 782 -0.39 22.55 -4.89
CA THR A 782 -1.84 22.65 -5.02
C THR A 782 -2.54 22.79 -3.66
N SER A 783 -2.10 22.04 -2.64
CA SER A 783 -2.47 22.23 -1.23
C SER A 783 -2.24 23.68 -0.77
N TYR A 784 -1.02 24.21 -1.00
CA TYR A 784 -0.66 25.57 -0.61
C TYR A 784 -1.46 26.63 -1.38
N LEU A 785 -1.89 26.36 -2.62
CA LEU A 785 -2.77 27.23 -3.39
C LEU A 785 -4.22 27.19 -2.88
N SER A 786 -4.75 26.04 -2.48
CA SER A 786 -6.08 25.95 -1.86
C SER A 786 -6.15 26.52 -0.43
N GLY A 787 -5.02 26.95 0.12
CA GLY A 787 -4.96 27.56 1.44
C GLY A 787 -4.65 26.61 2.58
N ASP A 788 -4.20 25.38 2.32
CA ASP A 788 -3.58 24.49 3.32
C ASP A 788 -2.08 24.81 3.34
N PHE A 789 -1.68 25.66 4.30
CA PHE A 789 -0.35 26.29 4.27
C PHE A 789 0.75 25.49 4.97
N ASP A 790 0.46 24.33 5.54
CA ASP A 790 1.48 23.38 6.03
C ASP A 790 1.37 21.96 5.43
N ASN A 791 0.40 21.73 4.55
CA ASN A 791 0.10 20.45 3.90
C ASN A 791 -0.36 19.39 4.93
N ASN A 792 -1.31 19.75 5.79
CA ASN A 792 -1.92 18.82 6.76
C ASN A 792 -3.31 18.28 6.34
N GLY A 793 -3.92 18.82 5.27
CA GLY A 793 -5.27 18.53 4.82
C GLY A 793 -6.34 19.49 5.33
N THR A 794 -5.98 20.47 6.18
CA THR A 794 -6.89 21.52 6.68
C THR A 794 -6.66 22.81 5.92
N ILE A 795 -7.75 23.44 5.48
CA ILE A 795 -7.72 24.77 4.86
C ILE A 795 -7.56 25.85 5.97
N ASP A 796 -6.44 26.56 5.97
CA ASP A 796 -6.11 27.64 6.93
C ASP A 796 -6.80 28.98 6.59
N ILE A 797 -7.28 29.15 5.36
CA ILE A 797 -7.89 30.42 4.91
C ILE A 797 -9.32 30.60 5.47
N PRO A 798 -9.72 31.82 5.88
CA PRO A 798 -11.01 32.03 6.54
C PRO A 798 -12.21 31.74 5.64
N ALA A 799 -13.26 31.09 6.18
CA ALA A 799 -14.49 30.83 5.44
C ALA A 799 -15.06 32.11 4.77
N GLY A 800 -15.16 32.11 3.44
CA GLY A 800 -15.58 33.26 2.63
C GLY A 800 -14.44 33.96 1.86
N THR A 801 -13.17 33.57 2.07
CA THR A 801 -12.12 33.78 1.07
C THR A 801 -12.17 32.71 -0.01
N GLU A 802 -11.66 33.03 -1.20
CA GLU A 802 -11.36 32.06 -2.25
C GLU A 802 -9.86 31.72 -2.19
N ASP A 803 -9.51 30.56 -2.74
CA ASP A 803 -8.15 30.05 -2.93
C ASP A 803 -7.18 31.06 -3.56
N MET A 804 -5.87 30.79 -3.48
CA MET A 804 -4.90 31.53 -4.26
C MET A 804 -5.19 31.41 -5.76
N SER A 805 -4.93 32.48 -6.48
CA SER A 805 -5.09 32.54 -7.93
C SER A 805 -3.90 31.91 -8.66
N TRP A 806 -4.08 31.39 -9.86
CA TRP A 806 -3.02 30.67 -10.60
C TRP A 806 -3.28 30.57 -12.12
N THR A 807 -2.20 30.39 -12.90
CA THR A 807 -2.26 29.94 -14.31
C THR A 807 -1.23 28.85 -14.59
N TYR A 808 -1.67 27.69 -15.06
CA TYR A 808 -0.76 26.57 -15.35
C TYR A 808 0.10 26.81 -16.60
N TRP A 809 1.37 26.36 -16.57
CA TRP A 809 2.30 26.38 -17.70
C TRP A 809 2.46 24.97 -18.32
N SER A 810 1.77 24.66 -19.42
CA SER A 810 0.96 25.53 -20.28
C SER A 810 -0.17 24.76 -20.96
N TRP A 811 -1.04 25.43 -21.72
CA TRP A 811 -1.99 24.77 -22.62
C TRP A 811 -1.24 23.97 -23.68
N ASN A 812 -0.22 24.61 -24.25
CA ASN A 812 0.66 24.17 -25.32
C ASN A 812 1.40 22.86 -25.01
N PRO A 813 1.33 21.82 -25.87
CA PRO A 813 2.16 20.63 -25.71
C PRO A 813 3.65 20.89 -25.93
N ASN A 814 4.01 21.92 -26.73
CA ASN A 814 5.39 22.17 -27.17
C ASN A 814 6.28 22.90 -26.15
N SER A 815 5.85 23.04 -24.89
CA SER A 815 6.77 23.40 -23.79
C SER A 815 7.84 22.30 -23.62
N SER A 816 9.11 22.69 -23.66
CA SER A 816 10.22 21.74 -23.87
C SER A 816 10.59 20.92 -22.63
N ASP A 817 10.16 21.38 -21.46
CA ASP A 817 10.50 20.93 -20.11
C ASP A 817 9.23 20.53 -19.33
N THR A 818 8.16 21.33 -19.37
CA THR A 818 6.87 21.03 -18.73
C THR A 818 5.84 20.32 -19.61
N GLY A 819 5.91 20.49 -20.94
CA GLY A 819 4.83 20.05 -21.84
C GLY A 819 3.46 20.69 -21.53
N GLY A 820 2.41 20.21 -22.17
CA GLY A 820 1.08 20.85 -22.12
C GLY A 820 0.03 20.17 -21.24
N ILE A 821 -1.09 20.86 -21.05
CA ILE A 821 -2.40 20.28 -20.79
C ILE A 821 -2.90 19.54 -22.03
N LEU A 822 -2.66 20.06 -23.23
CA LEU A 822 -2.77 19.28 -24.46
C LEU A 822 -1.57 18.32 -24.61
N ALA A 823 -1.81 17.20 -25.28
CA ALA A 823 -0.78 16.32 -25.84
C ALA A 823 -0.30 16.82 -27.23
N ASP A 824 0.76 16.20 -27.76
CA ASP A 824 1.43 16.58 -29.02
C ASP A 824 0.53 16.67 -30.27
N ASP A 825 -0.67 16.07 -30.24
CA ASP A 825 -1.66 16.14 -31.32
C ASP A 825 -2.50 17.45 -31.32
N TRP A 826 -2.29 18.29 -30.30
CA TRP A 826 -3.01 19.52 -30.00
C TRP A 826 -4.54 19.31 -29.85
N ARG A 827 -4.97 18.15 -29.35
CA ARG A 827 -6.40 17.80 -29.14
C ARG A 827 -6.65 17.04 -27.84
N THR A 828 -5.88 15.99 -27.54
CA THR A 828 -6.09 15.16 -26.36
C THR A 828 -5.65 15.92 -25.10
N ILE A 829 -6.51 15.93 -24.07
CA ILE A 829 -6.18 16.45 -22.73
C ILE A 829 -5.38 15.42 -21.94
N ASN A 830 -4.31 15.86 -21.30
CA ASN A 830 -3.46 15.10 -20.41
C ASN A 830 -4.09 15.00 -19.01
N GLN A 831 -5.00 14.04 -18.83
CA GLN A 831 -5.76 13.89 -17.58
C GLN A 831 -4.87 13.69 -16.34
N ASN A 832 -3.68 13.09 -16.49
CA ASN A 832 -2.71 12.94 -15.39
C ASN A 832 -2.27 14.28 -14.78
N LYS A 833 -2.37 15.39 -15.52
CA LYS A 833 -2.16 16.75 -15.00
C LYS A 833 -3.44 17.35 -14.43
N MET A 834 -4.57 17.15 -15.10
CA MET A 834 -5.87 17.70 -14.68
C MET A 834 -6.27 17.21 -13.27
N VAL A 835 -5.91 15.99 -12.88
CA VAL A 835 -6.15 15.47 -11.50
C VAL A 835 -5.64 16.40 -10.40
N TYR A 836 -4.51 17.08 -10.61
CA TYR A 836 -3.93 18.02 -9.63
C TYR A 836 -4.52 19.43 -9.73
N LEU A 837 -5.08 19.81 -10.89
CA LEU A 837 -5.64 21.15 -11.12
C LEU A 837 -7.14 21.23 -10.77
N LYS A 838 -7.89 20.13 -11.01
CA LYS A 838 -9.32 20.02 -10.74
C LYS A 838 -9.74 20.41 -9.32
N PRO A 839 -9.00 20.08 -8.25
CA PRO A 839 -9.37 20.48 -6.89
C PRO A 839 -9.29 21.99 -6.65
N ILE A 840 -8.46 22.71 -7.42
CA ILE A 840 -8.20 24.15 -7.26
C ILE A 840 -8.77 25.01 -8.40
N GLU A 841 -9.70 24.46 -9.19
CA GLU A 841 -10.45 25.22 -10.21
C GLU A 841 -11.53 26.09 -9.58
N TYR A 842 -11.70 27.32 -10.09
CA TYR A 842 -12.64 28.30 -9.54
C TYR A 842 -14.07 27.78 -9.59
N THR A 843 -14.62 27.51 -8.41
CA THR A 843 -15.92 26.88 -8.22
C THR A 843 -17.12 27.79 -8.54
N GLY A 844 -16.90 28.96 -9.15
CA GLY A 844 -17.93 29.93 -9.53
C GLY A 844 -18.98 29.39 -10.51
N GLY A 845 -18.59 28.57 -11.50
CA GLY A 845 -19.55 27.81 -12.31
C GLY A 845 -19.17 27.46 -13.75
N SER A 846 -19.84 26.41 -14.24
CA SER A 846 -19.72 25.69 -15.51
C SER A 846 -18.39 24.94 -15.72
N GLY A 847 -18.43 23.62 -15.61
CA GLY A 847 -17.28 22.76 -15.87
C GLY A 847 -17.65 21.28 -15.96
N THR A 848 -16.65 20.42 -15.83
CA THR A 848 -16.77 18.98 -15.52
C THR A 848 -15.77 18.66 -14.43
N SER A 849 -16.15 17.89 -13.41
CA SER A 849 -15.27 17.49 -12.31
C SER A 849 -14.73 16.07 -12.54
N LEU A 850 -13.67 15.65 -11.82
CA LEU A 850 -13.07 14.32 -11.98
C LEU A 850 -13.11 13.54 -10.68
N ALA A 851 -13.98 12.54 -10.62
CA ALA A 851 -13.86 11.50 -9.59
C ALA A 851 -12.61 10.67 -9.90
N SER A 852 -11.64 10.70 -8.99
CA SER A 852 -10.32 10.09 -9.18
C SER A 852 -10.15 8.90 -8.22
N PHE A 853 -9.64 7.79 -8.74
CA PHE A 853 -9.55 6.50 -8.05
C PHE A 853 -8.11 6.01 -8.11
N VAL A 854 -7.47 5.83 -6.95
CA VAL A 854 -6.07 5.40 -6.86
C VAL A 854 -6.00 3.87 -6.81
N VAL A 855 -5.48 3.27 -7.88
CA VAL A 855 -5.19 1.83 -7.95
C VAL A 855 -3.79 1.58 -7.38
N THR A 856 -3.72 0.85 -6.28
CA THR A 856 -2.49 0.66 -5.48
C THR A 856 -2.07 -0.80 -5.43
N LEU A 857 -0.77 -1.07 -5.56
CA LEU A 857 -0.13 -2.34 -5.23
C LEU A 857 0.43 -2.28 -3.80
N GLY A 858 0.07 -3.25 -2.96
CA GLY A 858 0.57 -3.36 -1.58
C GLY A 858 2.07 -3.66 -1.45
N ALA A 859 2.76 -3.96 -2.55
CA ALA A 859 4.22 -4.00 -2.64
C ALA A 859 4.69 -3.75 -4.10
N PRO A 860 5.91 -3.23 -4.32
CA PRO A 860 6.46 -3.05 -5.68
C PRO A 860 6.64 -4.41 -6.39
N ALA A 861 6.06 -4.55 -7.58
CA ALA A 861 6.13 -5.80 -8.33
C ALA A 861 7.50 -5.97 -9.03
N THR A 862 8.05 -7.19 -9.02
CA THR A 862 9.31 -7.53 -9.74
C THR A 862 9.13 -7.74 -11.24
N GLN A 863 7.87 -7.79 -11.71
CA GLN A 863 7.46 -7.94 -13.12
C GLN A 863 6.26 -7.02 -13.40
N THR A 864 5.91 -6.83 -14.67
CA THR A 864 4.74 -6.03 -15.07
C THR A 864 3.45 -6.62 -14.49
N VAL A 865 2.65 -5.77 -13.84
CA VAL A 865 1.31 -6.09 -13.36
C VAL A 865 0.28 -5.35 -14.22
N SER A 866 -0.87 -5.94 -14.48
CA SER A 866 -1.99 -5.25 -15.13
C SER A 866 -3.35 -5.66 -14.56
N VAL A 867 -4.33 -4.76 -14.69
CA VAL A 867 -5.73 -4.97 -14.30
C VAL A 867 -6.65 -4.20 -15.24
N GLN A 868 -7.81 -4.76 -15.56
CA GLN A 868 -8.84 -4.09 -16.35
C GLN A 868 -9.78 -3.31 -15.42
N TYR A 869 -10.37 -2.22 -15.90
CA TYR A 869 -11.41 -1.49 -15.18
C TYR A 869 -12.60 -1.14 -16.06
N ALA A 870 -13.78 -0.99 -15.46
CA ALA A 870 -14.97 -0.44 -16.09
C ALA A 870 -15.86 0.27 -15.05
N THR A 871 -16.50 1.38 -15.42
CA THR A 871 -17.52 2.02 -14.59
C THR A 871 -18.88 1.33 -14.69
N SER A 872 -19.62 1.24 -13.59
CA SER A 872 -21.03 0.83 -13.54
C SER A 872 -21.86 1.83 -12.75
N ASN A 873 -23.09 2.08 -13.18
CA ASN A 873 -24.06 2.93 -12.50
C ASN A 873 -24.30 2.47 -11.05
N GLY A 874 -24.62 3.41 -10.16
CA GLY A 874 -25.13 3.14 -8.81
C GLY A 874 -26.51 3.79 -8.67
N THR A 875 -26.60 4.90 -7.92
CA THR A 875 -27.69 5.87 -8.12
C THR A 875 -27.44 6.72 -9.38
N ALA A 876 -26.19 7.17 -9.58
CA ALA A 876 -25.77 7.93 -10.75
C ALA A 876 -25.80 7.12 -12.06
N THR A 877 -26.14 7.80 -13.14
CA THR A 877 -26.39 7.26 -14.47
C THR A 877 -25.38 7.73 -15.53
N ALA A 878 -24.62 6.76 -16.05
CA ALA A 878 -23.71 6.97 -17.18
C ALA A 878 -24.40 7.65 -18.38
N GLY A 879 -23.91 8.82 -18.75
CA GLY A 879 -24.41 9.63 -19.86
C GLY A 879 -25.19 10.87 -19.42
N LEU A 880 -25.78 10.87 -18.22
CA LEU A 880 -26.43 12.04 -17.62
C LEU A 880 -25.46 12.73 -16.65
N ASP A 881 -25.00 12.00 -15.64
CA ASP A 881 -24.38 12.58 -14.44
C ASP A 881 -22.87 12.30 -14.40
N TYR A 882 -22.41 11.26 -15.12
CA TYR A 882 -20.99 11.01 -15.39
C TYR A 882 -20.75 10.38 -16.77
N ILE A 883 -19.50 10.35 -17.22
CA ILE A 883 -19.07 9.71 -18.47
C ILE A 883 -18.51 8.32 -18.17
N SER A 884 -19.16 7.28 -18.69
CA SER A 884 -18.69 5.90 -18.55
C SER A 884 -17.34 5.67 -19.22
N VAL A 885 -16.43 4.99 -18.52
CA VAL A 885 -15.07 4.69 -18.96
C VAL A 885 -14.69 3.24 -18.69
N THR A 886 -13.79 2.69 -19.51
CA THR A 886 -13.20 1.37 -19.35
C THR A 886 -11.81 1.33 -19.99
N GLY A 887 -10.90 0.54 -19.43
CA GLY A 887 -9.53 0.42 -19.95
C GLY A 887 -8.66 -0.55 -19.15
N THR A 888 -7.36 -0.52 -19.42
CA THR A 888 -6.35 -1.34 -18.72
C THR A 888 -5.39 -0.43 -17.95
N VAL A 889 -5.26 -0.66 -16.65
CA VAL A 889 -4.16 -0.12 -15.84
C VAL A 889 -2.98 -1.10 -15.93
N THR A 890 -1.75 -0.60 -16.10
CA THR A 890 -0.53 -1.42 -16.19
C THR A 890 0.61 -0.76 -15.43
N PHE A 891 1.22 -1.50 -14.50
CA PHE A 891 2.33 -1.11 -13.65
C PHE A 891 3.64 -1.64 -14.23
N ALA A 892 4.67 -0.79 -14.30
CA ALA A 892 6.02 -1.23 -14.58
C ALA A 892 6.62 -1.99 -13.36
N PRO A 893 7.67 -2.82 -13.54
CA PRO A 893 8.41 -3.37 -12.40
C PRO A 893 8.93 -2.25 -11.50
N GLY A 894 8.67 -2.35 -10.19
CA GLY A 894 8.99 -1.33 -9.19
C GLY A 894 7.94 -0.23 -9.00
N GLU A 895 6.89 -0.18 -9.82
CA GLU A 895 5.81 0.82 -9.71
C GLU A 895 4.68 0.31 -8.79
N THR A 896 4.09 1.18 -7.98
CA THR A 896 3.07 0.81 -6.96
C THR A 896 1.73 1.52 -7.06
N GLN A 897 1.60 2.64 -7.79
CA GLN A 897 0.35 3.39 -7.88
C GLN A 897 0.03 3.84 -9.32
N LYS A 898 -1.26 3.89 -9.63
CA LYS A 898 -1.85 4.43 -10.87
C LYS A 898 -3.20 5.07 -10.55
N ILE A 899 -3.66 6.00 -11.40
CA ILE A 899 -4.95 6.68 -11.21
C ILE A 899 -5.89 6.32 -12.37
N ILE A 900 -7.16 6.07 -12.03
CA ILE A 900 -8.29 6.05 -12.97
C ILE A 900 -9.10 7.34 -12.72
N THR A 901 -9.50 8.03 -13.79
CA THR A 901 -10.31 9.26 -13.71
C THR A 901 -11.65 9.05 -14.40
N VAL A 902 -12.74 9.43 -13.75
CA VAL A 902 -14.10 9.38 -14.31
C VAL A 902 -14.68 10.80 -14.34
N PRO A 903 -14.97 11.36 -15.53
CA PRO A 903 -15.57 12.69 -15.62
C PRO A 903 -17.01 12.71 -15.12
N VAL A 904 -17.24 13.54 -14.11
CA VAL A 904 -18.57 13.90 -13.58
C VAL A 904 -19.05 15.15 -14.31
N LYS A 905 -20.35 15.17 -14.59
CA LYS A 905 -21.03 16.23 -15.34
C LYS A 905 -21.61 17.28 -14.38
N SER A 906 -22.38 18.19 -14.93
CA SER A 906 -23.07 19.29 -14.27
C SER A 906 -24.47 19.35 -14.86
N ASP A 907 -25.50 19.54 -14.04
CA ASP A 907 -26.70 20.23 -14.51
C ASP A 907 -27.13 21.44 -13.64
N ALA A 908 -28.42 21.60 -13.36
CA ALA A 908 -29.01 22.73 -12.65
C ALA A 908 -30.18 22.31 -11.74
N LEU A 909 -30.38 21.01 -11.53
CA LEU A 909 -31.22 20.47 -10.47
C LEU A 909 -30.43 20.46 -9.15
N ALA A 910 -31.15 20.47 -8.02
CA ALA A 910 -30.57 20.25 -6.71
C ALA A 910 -30.97 18.85 -6.25
N GLU A 911 -29.99 18.00 -5.97
CA GLU A 911 -30.15 16.55 -5.88
C GLU A 911 -29.46 15.96 -4.64
N SER A 912 -29.82 14.74 -4.27
CA SER A 912 -29.10 13.99 -3.24
C SER A 912 -27.77 13.47 -3.77
N THR A 913 -26.74 13.38 -2.93
CA THR A 913 -25.44 12.78 -3.30
C THR A 913 -25.61 11.45 -4.03
N GLU A 914 -25.19 11.40 -5.28
CA GLU A 914 -25.30 10.23 -6.13
C GLU A 914 -24.02 9.38 -6.11
N THR A 915 -24.11 8.15 -6.62
CA THR A 915 -23.02 7.18 -6.60
C THR A 915 -22.93 6.37 -7.89
N PHE A 916 -21.72 6.07 -8.33
CA PHE A 916 -21.41 5.02 -9.30
C PHE A 916 -20.24 4.17 -8.78
N THR A 917 -19.76 3.20 -9.55
CA THR A 917 -18.61 2.35 -9.16
C THR A 917 -17.60 2.22 -10.29
N VAL A 918 -16.32 2.01 -9.95
CA VAL A 918 -15.24 1.56 -10.83
C VAL A 918 -14.84 0.14 -10.39
N MET A 919 -15.19 -0.85 -11.21
CA MET A 919 -14.89 -2.25 -10.95
C MET A 919 -13.57 -2.65 -11.60
N LEU A 920 -12.61 -3.12 -10.80
CA LEU A 920 -11.41 -3.81 -11.26
C LEU A 920 -11.71 -5.26 -11.62
N SER A 921 -11.04 -5.79 -12.65
CA SER A 921 -11.19 -7.18 -13.09
C SER A 921 -9.96 -7.70 -13.83
N ASN A 922 -9.88 -9.03 -14.00
CA ASN A 922 -8.84 -9.71 -14.78
C ASN A 922 -7.39 -9.31 -14.40
N PRO A 923 -7.00 -9.34 -13.10
CA PRO A 923 -5.65 -9.00 -12.69
C PRO A 923 -4.62 -10.03 -13.21
N SER A 924 -3.44 -9.55 -13.56
CA SER A 924 -2.30 -10.36 -13.98
C SER A 924 -1.05 -9.90 -13.24
N GLY A 925 -0.43 -10.81 -12.46
CA GLY A 925 0.76 -10.53 -11.65
C GLY A 925 0.49 -10.01 -10.23
N ALA A 926 -0.78 -9.76 -9.89
CA ALA A 926 -1.25 -9.33 -8.56
C ALA A 926 -2.57 -10.04 -8.21
N THR A 927 -2.99 -9.96 -6.94
CA THR A 927 -4.28 -10.49 -6.45
C THR A 927 -5.18 -9.35 -5.99
N LEU A 928 -6.45 -9.32 -6.43
CA LEU A 928 -7.39 -8.28 -5.99
C LEU A 928 -7.64 -8.41 -4.47
N THR A 929 -7.19 -7.42 -3.72
CA THR A 929 -7.48 -7.24 -2.28
C THR A 929 -8.64 -6.27 -2.07
N ASP A 930 -8.77 -5.30 -2.98
CA ASP A 930 -10.04 -4.61 -3.24
C ASP A 930 -10.28 -4.57 -4.75
N ALA A 931 -11.54 -4.61 -5.18
CA ALA A 931 -11.95 -4.63 -6.57
C ALA A 931 -13.00 -3.57 -6.93
N MET A 932 -13.48 -2.75 -5.99
CA MET A 932 -14.58 -1.81 -6.23
C MET A 932 -14.30 -0.46 -5.57
N GLY A 933 -13.99 0.56 -6.37
CA GLY A 933 -14.00 1.95 -5.90
C GLY A 933 -15.37 2.58 -6.14
N THR A 934 -15.99 3.14 -5.11
CA THR A 934 -17.24 3.91 -5.18
C THR A 934 -16.94 5.33 -5.61
N GLY A 935 -17.67 5.84 -6.60
CA GLY A 935 -17.57 7.20 -7.11
C GLY A 935 -18.76 8.04 -6.65
N SER A 936 -18.56 8.98 -5.72
CA SER A 936 -19.63 9.84 -5.20
C SER A 936 -19.72 11.18 -5.94
N ILE A 937 -20.93 11.58 -6.34
CA ILE A 937 -21.26 12.86 -6.97
C ILE A 937 -21.99 13.73 -5.93
N LEU A 938 -21.40 14.85 -5.52
CA LEU A 938 -21.94 15.74 -4.48
C LEU A 938 -22.60 16.96 -5.12
N ASP A 939 -23.89 17.19 -4.89
CA ASP A 939 -24.61 18.38 -5.38
C ASP A 939 -24.05 19.71 -4.82
N ARG A 940 -24.24 20.81 -5.54
CA ARG A 940 -23.90 22.17 -5.14
C ARG A 940 -25.05 22.82 -4.34
N PRO A 941 -24.80 23.30 -3.11
CA PRO A 941 -25.79 24.10 -2.38
C PRO A 941 -26.29 25.30 -3.19
N ALA A 942 -27.60 25.35 -3.44
CA ALA A 942 -28.22 26.40 -4.24
C ALA A 942 -28.05 27.79 -3.60
N GLY A 943 -27.42 28.72 -4.32
CA GLY A 943 -27.07 30.05 -3.82
C GLY A 943 -28.28 30.91 -3.47
N THR A 944 -28.37 31.35 -2.21
CA THR A 944 -29.47 32.21 -1.72
C THR A 944 -29.42 33.62 -2.34
N THR A 945 -30.37 33.93 -3.23
CA THR A 945 -30.49 35.26 -3.83
C THR A 945 -31.26 36.22 -2.90
N THR A 946 -30.54 37.15 -2.26
CA THR A 946 -31.13 38.13 -1.33
C THR A 946 -31.85 39.27 -2.07
N GLY A 947 -33.14 39.10 -2.36
CA GLY A 947 -34.06 40.16 -2.76
C GLY A 947 -34.95 40.60 -1.59
N GLY A 948 -34.89 41.87 -1.19
CA GLY A 948 -35.48 42.35 0.07
C GLY A 948 -37.00 42.58 0.08
N GLY A 949 -37.64 42.31 1.23
CA GLY A 949 -39.03 42.65 1.54
C GLY A 949 -39.29 42.59 3.05
N THR A 950 -40.10 43.49 3.61
CA THR A 950 -40.23 43.72 5.06
C THR A 950 -41.53 43.20 5.68
N THR A 951 -41.47 42.36 6.71
CA THR A 951 -42.35 42.39 7.92
C THR A 951 -41.82 41.48 9.03
N THR A 952 -42.34 41.66 10.26
CA THR A 952 -41.94 40.95 11.50
C THR A 952 -42.72 39.64 11.78
N PRO A 953 -42.16 38.71 12.57
CA PRO A 953 -42.81 37.45 13.02
C PRO A 953 -43.83 37.69 14.17
N PRO A 954 -44.53 36.66 14.74
CA PRO A 954 -44.42 35.20 14.53
C PRO A 954 -45.75 34.44 14.29
N THR A 955 -45.67 33.17 13.87
CA THR A 955 -46.19 31.95 14.57
C THR A 955 -46.10 30.71 13.65
N ASP A 956 -45.56 29.60 14.15
CA ASP A 956 -45.74 28.24 13.61
C ASP A 956 -47.00 27.60 14.24
N PRO A 957 -47.82 26.82 13.50
CA PRO A 957 -47.66 25.35 13.56
C PRO A 957 -48.02 24.58 12.26
N GLY A 958 -47.18 23.63 11.84
CA GLY A 958 -47.67 22.34 11.31
C GLY A 958 -46.96 21.68 10.10
N MET A 959 -46.16 20.65 10.40
CA MET A 959 -45.95 19.44 9.56
C MET A 959 -47.23 18.55 9.54
N PRO A 960 -47.37 17.49 8.70
CA PRO A 960 -46.33 16.79 7.93
C PRO A 960 -46.64 16.35 6.46
N GLY A 961 -45.56 15.97 5.76
CA GLY A 961 -45.52 14.80 4.86
C GLY A 961 -45.59 15.05 3.34
N ALA A 962 -45.00 14.20 2.48
CA ALA A 962 -44.07 13.08 2.71
C ALA A 962 -43.42 12.69 1.34
N GLY A 963 -42.29 12.00 1.27
CA GLY A 963 -41.42 11.50 2.34
C GLY A 963 -40.02 12.14 2.30
N SER A 964 -39.37 12.20 3.45
CA SER A 964 -38.20 13.04 3.73
C SER A 964 -37.47 12.51 4.95
N GLY A 965 -36.14 12.66 5.02
CA GLY A 965 -35.37 12.36 6.23
C GLY A 965 -35.88 13.20 7.41
N GLU A 966 -36.34 12.54 8.46
CA GLU A 966 -37.23 13.15 9.48
C GLU A 966 -36.48 13.82 10.65
N TYR A 967 -35.19 13.51 10.83
CA TYR A 967 -34.36 13.97 11.94
C TYR A 967 -33.09 14.66 11.42
N ALA A 968 -32.71 15.76 12.06
CA ALA A 968 -31.52 16.54 11.70
C ALA A 968 -30.26 15.97 12.36
N ASP A 969 -29.14 16.06 11.68
CA ASP A 969 -27.83 15.64 12.19
C ASP A 969 -27.25 16.63 13.21
N ILE A 970 -26.39 16.20 14.14
CA ILE A 970 -25.73 17.11 15.10
C ILE A 970 -24.89 18.21 14.41
N MET A 971 -24.32 17.92 13.24
CA MET A 971 -23.58 18.87 12.41
C MET A 971 -24.49 19.97 11.81
N THR A 972 -25.81 19.79 11.83
CA THR A 972 -26.79 20.85 11.50
C THR A 972 -26.76 22.00 12.52
N PHE A 973 -26.29 21.73 13.75
CA PHE A 973 -26.12 22.74 14.79
C PHE A 973 -24.74 23.42 14.74
N GLY A 974 -23.98 23.19 13.66
CA GLY A 974 -22.75 23.91 13.33
C GLY A 974 -21.61 22.99 12.94
N MET A 975 -20.54 23.62 12.45
CA MET A 975 -19.21 23.03 12.34
C MET A 975 -18.25 24.14 12.76
N PHE A 976 -17.60 23.99 13.91
CA PHE A 976 -16.58 24.95 14.36
C PHE A 976 -15.21 24.28 14.34
N HIS A 977 -14.22 24.95 13.75
CA HIS A 977 -12.90 24.37 13.48
C HIS A 977 -12.16 23.97 14.78
N GLY A 978 -11.41 22.87 14.74
CA GLY A 978 -10.35 22.58 15.73
C GLY A 978 -10.41 21.25 16.50
N SER A 979 -11.35 20.35 16.22
CA SER A 979 -11.31 18.98 16.78
C SER A 979 -10.60 18.01 15.85
N SER A 980 -9.69 17.20 16.38
CA SER A 980 -8.92 16.18 15.65
C SER A 980 -9.71 14.89 15.34
N HIS A 981 -11.01 14.84 15.67
CA HIS A 981 -11.81 13.62 15.65
C HIS A 981 -13.14 13.79 14.90
N THR A 982 -13.09 13.96 13.57
CA THR A 982 -14.29 13.83 12.72
C THR A 982 -13.98 13.27 11.32
N GLY A 983 -13.78 11.95 11.23
CA GLY A 983 -13.88 11.18 9.98
C GLY A 983 -15.17 10.35 9.95
N MET A 984 -15.78 10.12 8.78
CA MET A 984 -16.92 9.20 8.64
C MET A 984 -16.51 7.74 8.86
N ASP A 985 -15.23 7.46 8.66
CA ASP A 985 -14.44 6.28 9.03
C ASP A 985 -14.57 5.88 10.52
N ALA A 986 -15.16 6.71 11.39
CA ALA A 986 -15.57 6.30 12.73
C ALA A 986 -16.88 5.48 12.78
N LEU A 987 -17.75 5.51 11.75
CA LEU A 987 -19.08 4.89 11.78
C LEU A 987 -19.13 3.39 11.41
N GLU A 988 -18.01 2.69 11.58
CA GLU A 988 -17.92 1.25 11.36
C GLU A 988 -18.72 0.41 12.38
N GLY A 989 -19.08 -0.81 11.99
CA GLY A 989 -19.57 -1.84 12.93
C GLY A 989 -21.01 -1.66 13.42
N GLY A 990 -21.85 -0.89 12.71
CA GLY A 990 -23.25 -0.65 13.07
C GLY A 990 -23.47 0.59 13.95
N ARG A 991 -22.46 1.44 14.07
CA ARG A 991 -22.54 2.78 14.67
C ARG A 991 -23.31 3.74 13.76
N THR A 992 -23.84 4.82 14.34
CA THR A 992 -24.58 5.86 13.60
C THR A 992 -24.15 7.26 14.00
N ALA A 993 -24.42 8.23 13.12
CA ALA A 993 -24.36 9.65 13.43
C ALA A 993 -25.29 10.03 14.60
N ILE A 994 -24.98 11.12 15.31
CA ILE A 994 -25.86 11.68 16.35
C ILE A 994 -26.93 12.55 15.66
N THR A 995 -28.22 12.22 15.85
CA THR A 995 -29.34 12.93 15.21
C THR A 995 -30.41 13.32 16.22
N THR A 996 -31.30 14.26 15.86
CA THR A 996 -32.38 14.75 16.73
C THR A 996 -33.40 13.68 17.16
N GLU A 997 -33.33 12.46 16.61
CA GLU A 997 -34.02 11.26 17.12
C GLU A 997 -33.69 10.99 18.60
N ALA A 998 -32.47 11.36 19.05
CA ALA A 998 -32.06 11.25 20.46
C ALA A 998 -32.93 12.06 21.43
N LEU A 999 -33.47 13.21 21.01
CA LEU A 999 -34.40 13.98 21.83
C LEU A 999 -35.75 13.26 21.98
N VAL A 1000 -36.17 12.47 20.99
CA VAL A 1000 -37.38 11.64 21.07
C VAL A 1000 -37.17 10.51 22.09
N ALA A 1001 -36.02 9.82 22.04
CA ALA A 1001 -35.66 8.80 23.02
C ALA A 1001 -35.62 9.36 24.46
N TYR A 1002 -34.97 10.51 24.65
CA TYR A 1002 -34.88 11.18 25.96
C TYR A 1002 -36.26 11.64 26.47
N ASN A 1003 -37.11 12.22 25.61
CA ASN A 1003 -38.46 12.64 26.01
C ASN A 1003 -39.40 11.45 26.29
N ASN A 1004 -39.21 10.28 25.65
CA ASN A 1004 -39.94 9.05 26.00
C ASN A 1004 -39.61 8.57 27.42
N GLN A 1005 -38.33 8.63 27.82
CA GLN A 1005 -37.90 8.32 29.19
C GLN A 1005 -38.50 9.32 30.21
N ARG A 1006 -38.52 10.62 29.88
CA ARG A 1006 -39.18 11.65 30.70
C ARG A 1006 -40.68 11.42 30.86
N ALA A 1007 -41.37 11.06 29.78
CA ALA A 1007 -42.80 10.77 29.80
C ALA A 1007 -43.13 9.53 30.65
N PHE A 1008 -42.28 8.48 30.63
CA PHE A 1008 -42.38 7.36 31.56
C PHE A 1008 -42.17 7.78 33.03
N ALA A 1009 -41.26 8.73 33.28
CA ALA A 1009 -41.05 9.34 34.59
C ALA A 1009 -42.19 10.29 35.04
N GLY A 1010 -43.23 10.50 34.22
CA GLY A 1010 -44.30 11.47 34.48
C GLY A 1010 -43.86 12.94 34.35
N LEU A 1011 -42.69 13.19 33.78
CA LEU A 1011 -42.12 14.52 33.57
C LEU A 1011 -42.55 15.11 32.21
N ALA A 1012 -42.63 16.44 32.14
CA ALA A 1012 -42.90 17.15 30.89
C ALA A 1012 -41.72 17.00 29.90
N PRO A 1013 -42.00 16.92 28.58
CA PRO A 1013 -40.97 16.91 27.55
C PRO A 1013 -40.24 18.26 27.48
N VAL A 1014 -39.02 18.24 26.93
CA VAL A 1014 -38.12 19.40 26.80
C VAL A 1014 -37.60 19.54 25.38
N THR A 1015 -37.11 20.73 25.03
CA THR A 1015 -36.43 21.01 23.75
C THR A 1015 -34.91 20.88 23.89
N LEU A 1016 -34.19 20.80 22.76
CA LEU A 1016 -32.73 20.87 22.75
C LEU A 1016 -32.21 22.10 23.50
N THR A 1017 -32.83 23.27 23.26
CA THR A 1017 -32.45 24.53 23.88
C THR A 1017 -32.56 24.51 25.40
N ASP A 1018 -33.55 23.80 25.97
CA ASP A 1018 -33.69 23.65 27.42
C ASP A 1018 -32.55 22.80 28.00
N VAL A 1019 -32.25 21.65 27.36
CA VAL A 1019 -31.14 20.75 27.74
C VAL A 1019 -29.80 21.48 27.66
N GLY A 1020 -29.54 22.22 26.57
CA GLY A 1020 -28.32 22.99 26.40
C GLY A 1020 -28.20 24.14 27.39
N THR A 1021 -29.28 24.89 27.62
CA THR A 1021 -29.30 26.01 28.60
C THR A 1021 -28.94 25.51 29.99
N TRP A 1022 -29.49 24.35 30.38
CA TRP A 1022 -29.13 23.68 31.62
C TRP A 1022 -27.67 23.20 31.65
N ALA A 1023 -27.15 22.61 30.57
CA ALA A 1023 -25.78 22.14 30.50
C ALA A 1023 -24.76 23.29 30.70
N PHE A 1024 -24.97 24.42 30.01
CA PHE A 1024 -24.18 25.64 30.22
C PHE A 1024 -24.34 26.20 31.65
N ALA A 1025 -25.56 26.23 32.20
CA ALA A 1025 -25.80 26.72 33.57
C ALA A 1025 -25.08 25.88 34.65
N ASN A 1026 -24.93 24.57 34.42
CA ASN A 1026 -24.22 23.65 35.30
C ASN A 1026 -22.71 23.51 34.97
N LYS A 1027 -22.21 24.28 33.99
CA LYS A 1027 -20.80 24.26 33.52
C LYS A 1027 -20.36 22.90 32.96
N LEU A 1028 -21.26 22.20 32.29
CA LEU A 1028 -21.01 20.95 31.57
C LEU A 1028 -20.53 21.20 30.13
N THR A 1029 -19.74 22.25 29.95
CA THR A 1029 -19.23 22.73 28.65
C THR A 1029 -17.87 23.40 28.84
N ASN A 1030 -17.00 23.36 27.83
CA ASN A 1030 -15.69 24.03 27.88
C ASN A 1030 -15.78 25.58 27.74
N ASN A 1031 -16.94 26.12 27.38
CA ASN A 1031 -17.20 27.56 27.29
C ASN A 1031 -18.07 28.04 28.47
N GLU A 1032 -17.80 29.24 28.99
CA GLU A 1032 -18.62 29.88 30.04
C GLU A 1032 -20.01 30.34 29.56
N GLN A 1033 -20.24 30.38 28.24
CA GLN A 1033 -21.48 30.84 27.61
C GLN A 1033 -21.62 30.29 26.18
N PRO A 1034 -22.85 30.10 25.66
CA PRO A 1034 -23.10 29.58 24.32
C PRO A 1034 -22.93 30.63 23.21
N TRP A 1035 -22.53 30.18 22.02
CA TRP A 1035 -22.53 30.97 20.79
C TRP A 1035 -23.27 30.25 19.64
N ASN A 1036 -23.97 31.01 18.80
CA ASN A 1036 -24.78 30.51 17.69
C ASN A 1036 -25.71 29.35 18.13
N ASN A 1037 -25.67 28.21 17.45
CA ASN A 1037 -26.51 27.04 17.71
C ASN A 1037 -25.95 26.11 18.81
N ASP A 1038 -24.93 26.55 19.59
CA ASP A 1038 -24.35 25.78 20.70
C ASP A 1038 -25.42 25.20 21.63
N LEU A 1039 -26.45 25.99 21.99
CA LEU A 1039 -27.55 25.53 22.86
C LEU A 1039 -28.30 24.31 22.29
N GLN A 1040 -28.37 24.17 20.97
CA GLN A 1040 -29.08 23.09 20.32
C GLN A 1040 -28.18 21.85 20.13
N GLY A 1041 -26.92 22.04 19.74
CA GLY A 1041 -25.97 20.93 19.58
C GLY A 1041 -25.47 20.35 20.93
N VAL A 1042 -25.16 21.19 21.92
CA VAL A 1042 -24.89 20.75 23.30
C VAL A 1042 -26.14 20.10 23.90
N GLY A 1043 -27.32 20.69 23.62
CA GLY A 1043 -28.61 20.12 24.00
C GLY A 1043 -28.85 18.73 23.41
N LEU A 1044 -28.46 18.51 22.14
CA LEU A 1044 -28.57 17.22 21.49
C LEU A 1044 -27.57 16.20 22.05
N TYR A 1045 -26.32 16.61 22.24
CA TYR A 1045 -25.28 15.77 22.84
C TYR A 1045 -25.71 15.26 24.22
N TYR A 1046 -26.18 16.15 25.11
CA TYR A 1046 -26.64 15.75 26.45
C TYR A 1046 -27.99 15.01 26.45
N ALA A 1047 -28.88 15.26 25.49
CA ALA A 1047 -30.09 14.45 25.33
C ALA A 1047 -29.76 13.00 24.93
N MET A 1048 -28.80 12.80 24.00
CA MET A 1048 -28.28 11.48 23.64
C MET A 1048 -27.66 10.78 24.86
N GLN A 1049 -26.75 11.43 25.59
CA GLN A 1049 -26.12 10.82 26.77
C GLN A 1049 -27.16 10.47 27.85
N GLY A 1050 -28.14 11.35 28.11
CA GLY A 1050 -29.22 11.10 29.06
C GLY A 1050 -30.07 9.88 28.71
N ALA A 1051 -30.45 9.74 27.43
CA ALA A 1051 -31.21 8.61 26.91
C ALA A 1051 -30.45 7.27 26.96
N LYS A 1052 -29.11 7.30 26.90
CA LYS A 1052 -28.26 6.09 26.96
C LYS A 1052 -28.18 5.45 28.35
N VAL A 1053 -28.36 6.21 29.44
CA VAL A 1053 -28.23 5.69 30.82
C VAL A 1053 -29.46 5.80 31.71
N GLY A 1054 -30.25 6.88 31.62
CA GLY A 1054 -31.30 7.16 32.62
C GLY A 1054 -32.55 6.27 32.55
N TRP A 1055 -32.49 5.18 31.78
CA TRP A 1055 -33.46 4.09 31.79
C TRP A 1055 -33.10 2.98 32.81
N MET A 1056 -31.84 2.95 33.29
CA MET A 1056 -31.33 2.02 34.30
C MET A 1056 -31.69 2.48 35.72
N ALA A 1057 -32.05 1.55 36.59
CA ALA A 1057 -32.28 1.88 38.00
C ALA A 1057 -30.96 2.03 38.78
N ASP A 1058 -30.94 2.94 39.77
CA ASP A 1058 -29.74 3.28 40.55
C ASP A 1058 -29.12 2.05 41.26
N ASP A 1059 -29.93 1.06 41.65
CA ASP A 1059 -29.49 -0.18 42.30
C ASP A 1059 -29.05 -1.29 41.31
N THR A 1060 -29.30 -1.10 40.01
CA THR A 1060 -28.86 -1.97 38.90
C THR A 1060 -27.81 -1.33 38.00
N PHE A 1061 -27.38 -0.09 38.27
CA PHE A 1061 -26.41 0.62 37.44
C PHE A 1061 -25.03 -0.04 37.47
N ASP A 1062 -24.62 -0.53 36.30
CA ASP A 1062 -23.30 -1.11 36.03
C ASP A 1062 -22.84 -0.63 34.63
N PRO A 1063 -21.70 0.07 34.52
CA PRO A 1063 -21.17 0.51 33.23
C PRO A 1063 -20.96 -0.63 32.21
N GLN A 1064 -20.70 -1.86 32.66
CA GLN A 1064 -20.61 -3.02 31.77
C GLN A 1064 -21.95 -3.30 31.07
N VAL A 1065 -23.08 -3.09 31.76
CA VAL A 1065 -24.42 -3.28 31.19
C VAL A 1065 -24.76 -2.21 30.16
N VAL A 1066 -24.23 -0.99 30.31
CA VAL A 1066 -24.34 0.09 29.29
C VAL A 1066 -23.62 -0.33 28.00
N ALA A 1067 -22.35 -0.74 28.10
CA ALA A 1067 -21.59 -1.22 26.94
C ALA A 1067 -22.21 -2.48 26.30
N ASP A 1068 -22.79 -3.38 27.11
CA ASP A 1068 -23.44 -4.58 26.63
C ASP A 1068 -24.77 -4.31 25.91
N ILE A 1069 -25.57 -3.31 26.33
CA ILE A 1069 -26.82 -2.97 25.64
C ILE A 1069 -26.54 -2.24 24.32
N GLU A 1070 -25.53 -1.38 24.26
CA GLU A 1070 -25.12 -0.73 23.01
C GLU A 1070 -24.58 -1.76 22.00
N ARG A 1071 -23.75 -2.71 22.45
CA ARG A 1071 -23.30 -3.82 21.60
C ARG A 1071 -24.49 -4.65 21.09
N THR A 1072 -25.49 -4.89 21.94
CA THR A 1072 -26.73 -5.57 21.58
C THR A 1072 -27.58 -4.75 20.59
N ALA A 1073 -27.59 -3.41 20.68
CA ALA A 1073 -28.28 -2.54 19.72
C ALA A 1073 -27.58 -2.46 18.35
N ARG A 1074 -26.25 -2.66 18.30
CA ARG A 1074 -25.45 -2.70 17.08
C ARG A 1074 -25.44 -4.08 16.40
N LEU A 1075 -25.40 -5.17 17.17
CA LEU A 1075 -25.17 -6.54 16.67
C LEU A 1075 -26.31 -7.55 16.93
N GLY A 1076 -27.28 -7.23 17.79
CA GLY A 1076 -28.40 -8.08 18.17
C GLY A 1076 -29.73 -7.65 17.56
N SER A 1077 -30.85 -8.19 18.07
CA SER A 1077 -32.20 -7.78 17.66
C SER A 1077 -32.83 -6.77 18.63
N ALA A 1078 -33.84 -6.04 18.15
CA ALA A 1078 -34.64 -5.15 19.00
C ALA A 1078 -35.25 -5.88 20.22
N ALA A 1079 -35.63 -7.15 20.07
CA ALA A 1079 -36.15 -7.97 21.16
C ALA A 1079 -35.09 -8.28 22.22
N ASP A 1080 -33.82 -8.44 21.83
CA ASP A 1080 -32.71 -8.64 22.77
C ASP A 1080 -32.40 -7.35 23.55
N VAL A 1081 -32.43 -6.19 22.88
CA VAL A 1081 -32.32 -4.87 23.53
C VAL A 1081 -33.46 -4.69 24.54
N MET A 1082 -34.71 -4.90 24.15
CA MET A 1082 -35.86 -4.77 25.05
C MET A 1082 -35.85 -5.79 26.20
N ALA A 1083 -35.27 -6.98 26.00
CA ALA A 1083 -35.04 -7.95 27.07
C ALA A 1083 -33.98 -7.47 28.08
N MET A 1084 -32.97 -6.71 27.64
CA MET A 1084 -32.03 -6.03 28.54
C MET A 1084 -32.69 -4.85 29.28
N VAL A 1085 -33.47 -4.02 28.58
CA VAL A 1085 -34.24 -2.92 29.22
C VAL A 1085 -35.20 -3.47 30.28
N ALA A 1086 -35.89 -4.59 30.00
CA ALA A 1086 -36.80 -5.23 30.94
C ALA A 1086 -36.11 -5.93 32.14
N LYS A 1087 -34.78 -6.13 32.08
CA LYS A 1087 -33.98 -6.82 33.11
C LYS A 1087 -33.22 -5.86 34.02
N TYR A 1088 -32.67 -4.79 33.46
CA TYR A 1088 -31.79 -3.84 34.16
C TYR A 1088 -32.38 -2.42 34.26
N GLY A 1089 -33.46 -2.15 33.53
CA GLY A 1089 -34.15 -0.86 33.55
C GLY A 1089 -35.28 -0.78 34.57
N HIS A 1090 -35.85 0.41 34.72
CA HIS A 1090 -36.99 0.62 35.61
C HIS A 1090 -38.18 -0.31 35.27
N PRO A 1091 -38.82 -0.95 36.26
CA PRO A 1091 -39.92 -1.88 36.04
C PRO A 1091 -41.06 -1.25 35.22
N GLY A 1092 -41.31 -1.78 34.03
CA GLY A 1092 -42.33 -1.29 33.11
C GLY A 1092 -41.81 -0.44 31.94
N PHE A 1093 -40.56 0.03 31.95
CA PHE A 1093 -40.05 0.94 30.91
C PHE A 1093 -39.94 0.27 29.52
N ALA A 1094 -39.48 -0.98 29.45
CA ALA A 1094 -39.48 -1.74 28.20
C ALA A 1094 -40.90 -1.91 27.64
N GLN A 1095 -41.87 -2.24 28.50
CA GLN A 1095 -43.28 -2.38 28.12
C GLN A 1095 -43.88 -1.03 27.68
N TYR A 1096 -43.46 0.07 28.30
CA TYR A 1096 -43.82 1.42 27.87
C TYR A 1096 -43.31 1.71 26.46
N LEU A 1097 -42.01 1.53 26.17
CA LEU A 1097 -41.43 1.74 24.83
C LEU A 1097 -42.13 0.88 23.75
N ILE A 1098 -42.37 -0.40 24.03
CA ILE A 1098 -43.14 -1.30 23.15
C ILE A 1098 -44.55 -0.75 22.90
N SER A 1099 -45.24 -0.27 23.95
CA SER A 1099 -46.63 0.20 23.84
C SER A 1099 -46.79 1.55 23.16
N THR A 1100 -45.76 2.41 23.17
CA THR A 1100 -45.76 3.75 22.56
C THR A 1100 -45.06 3.80 21.20
N GLY A 1101 -44.38 2.73 20.79
CA GLY A 1101 -43.54 2.71 19.59
C GLY A 1101 -42.19 3.41 19.76
N GLY A 1102 -41.81 3.76 20.99
CA GLY A 1102 -40.55 4.44 21.30
C GLY A 1102 -39.28 3.59 21.11
N GLU A 1103 -39.42 2.30 20.83
CA GLU A 1103 -38.32 1.34 20.65
C GLU A 1103 -37.29 1.79 19.62
N THR A 1104 -37.72 2.22 18.44
CA THR A 1104 -36.84 2.58 17.32
C THR A 1104 -35.90 3.73 17.68
N ALA A 1105 -36.45 4.82 18.19
CA ALA A 1105 -35.67 5.99 18.59
C ALA A 1105 -34.68 5.65 19.70
N PHE A 1106 -35.09 4.86 20.69
CA PHE A 1106 -34.21 4.39 21.76
C PHE A 1106 -33.06 3.50 21.23
N ILE A 1107 -33.38 2.51 20.39
CA ILE A 1107 -32.39 1.59 19.80
C ILE A 1107 -31.43 2.32 18.86
N ASN A 1108 -31.89 3.31 18.09
CA ASN A 1108 -31.02 4.12 17.26
C ASN A 1108 -30.12 5.04 18.10
N THR A 1109 -30.64 5.63 19.18
CA THR A 1109 -29.85 6.46 20.11
C THR A 1109 -28.71 5.66 20.75
N LEU A 1110 -28.91 4.38 21.08
CA LEU A 1110 -27.85 3.47 21.56
C LEU A 1110 -26.74 3.19 20.53
N LYS A 1111 -27.02 3.32 19.22
CA LYS A 1111 -26.01 3.14 18.16
C LYS A 1111 -25.15 4.39 17.92
N MET A 1112 -25.61 5.56 18.37
CA MET A 1112 -24.95 6.83 18.12
C MET A 1112 -23.54 6.87 18.70
N GLU A 1113 -22.58 7.38 17.93
CA GLU A 1113 -21.16 7.45 18.27
C GLU A 1113 -20.80 8.85 18.84
N PRO A 1114 -20.41 9.00 20.13
CA PRO A 1114 -20.08 10.28 20.73
C PRO A 1114 -18.91 11.04 20.09
N HIS A 1115 -18.02 10.36 19.36
CA HIS A 1115 -16.98 11.03 18.55
C HIS A 1115 -17.55 11.69 17.27
N TYR A 1116 -18.74 11.28 16.81
CA TYR A 1116 -19.34 11.86 15.62
C TYR A 1116 -19.81 13.29 15.90
N GLY A 1117 -19.26 14.25 15.16
CA GLY A 1117 -19.37 15.67 15.49
C GLY A 1117 -18.35 16.13 16.53
N GLY A 1118 -17.09 15.72 16.38
CA GLY A 1118 -15.96 15.98 17.29
C GLY A 1118 -15.86 17.40 17.86
N TRP A 1119 -16.19 18.43 17.07
CA TRP A 1119 -16.22 19.82 17.56
C TRP A 1119 -17.21 20.05 18.71
N MET A 1120 -18.35 19.35 18.72
CA MET A 1120 -19.39 19.45 19.74
C MET A 1120 -19.14 18.48 20.92
N HIS A 1121 -18.46 17.37 20.65
CA HIS A 1121 -17.84 16.51 21.67
C HIS A 1121 -16.80 17.30 22.48
N ASP A 1122 -15.83 17.95 21.83
CA ASP A 1122 -14.88 18.88 22.46
C ASP A 1122 -15.58 20.08 23.14
N ARG A 1123 -16.74 20.53 22.65
CA ARG A 1123 -17.55 21.59 23.29
C ARG A 1123 -18.12 21.16 24.63
N ALA A 1124 -18.58 19.91 24.74
CA ALA A 1124 -19.15 19.31 25.95
C ALA A 1124 -18.07 18.82 26.94
N ASN A 1125 -16.86 18.47 26.48
CA ASN A 1125 -15.81 17.82 27.25
C ASN A 1125 -15.09 18.70 28.30
N GLY A 1126 -15.81 19.18 29.31
CA GLY A 1126 -15.28 19.95 30.44
C GLY A 1126 -14.04 19.30 31.09
N ARG A 1127 -12.86 19.93 30.95
CA ARG A 1127 -11.56 19.33 31.31
C ARG A 1127 -11.30 19.20 32.82
N LEU A 1128 -11.99 18.28 33.48
CA LEU A 1128 -11.69 17.83 34.86
C LEU A 1128 -10.40 16.99 34.90
N VAL A 1129 -9.28 17.63 35.22
CA VAL A 1129 -7.99 16.93 35.38
C VAL A 1129 -8.07 15.90 36.52
N LEU A 1130 -7.91 14.63 36.17
CA LEU A 1130 -7.65 13.52 37.10
C LEU A 1130 -6.15 13.18 37.04
N GLU A 1131 -5.54 12.88 38.19
CA GLU A 1131 -4.14 12.46 38.22
C GLU A 1131 -4.01 10.96 37.89
N GLY A 1132 -3.16 10.63 36.92
CA GLY A 1132 -2.80 9.25 36.57
C GLY A 1132 -3.46 8.72 35.29
N SER A 1133 -2.96 9.17 34.14
CA SER A 1133 -3.15 8.61 32.77
C SER A 1133 -4.56 8.45 32.19
N ALA A 1134 -5.64 8.46 32.99
CA ALA A 1134 -7.00 8.64 32.49
C ALA A 1134 -7.25 10.15 32.32
N THR A 1135 -7.38 10.59 31.07
CA THR A 1135 -7.66 11.97 30.72
C THR A 1135 -9.13 12.28 30.96
N ALA A 1136 -9.50 13.55 31.16
CA ALA A 1136 -10.91 13.96 31.29
C ALA A 1136 -11.80 13.48 30.12
N HIS A 1137 -11.18 13.43 28.92
CA HIS A 1137 -11.72 12.85 27.68
C HIS A 1137 -12.32 11.45 27.92
N ASP A 1138 -11.50 10.52 28.40
CA ASP A 1138 -11.79 9.07 28.44
C ASP A 1138 -12.92 8.70 29.42
N VAL A 1139 -13.36 9.64 30.27
CA VAL A 1139 -14.37 9.46 31.32
C VAL A 1139 -15.77 9.96 30.89
N ASN A 1140 -15.87 10.71 29.79
CA ASN A 1140 -17.15 11.20 29.25
C ASN A 1140 -17.82 10.20 28.30
N HIS A 1141 -17.12 9.14 27.91
CA HIS A 1141 -17.56 8.19 26.91
C HIS A 1141 -18.42 7.13 27.60
N LEU A 1142 -19.74 7.32 27.60
CA LEU A 1142 -20.70 6.28 27.99
C LEU A 1142 -20.68 5.08 27.01
N THR A 1143 -20.16 5.28 25.80
CA THR A 1143 -19.75 4.23 24.87
C THR A 1143 -18.39 3.67 25.25
N VAL A 1144 -18.36 2.47 25.83
CA VAL A 1144 -17.10 1.82 26.25
C VAL A 1144 -16.93 0.48 25.55
N LEU A 1145 -16.55 0.56 24.28
CA LEU A 1145 -16.20 -0.57 23.41
C LEU A 1145 -14.93 -0.20 22.64
N SER A 1146 -13.95 -1.09 22.60
CA SER A 1146 -12.78 -0.95 21.73
C SER A 1146 -13.17 -0.92 20.24
N HIS A 1147 -12.25 -0.44 19.40
CA HIS A 1147 -12.32 -0.58 17.94
C HIS A 1147 -12.80 -1.98 17.48
N ASP A 1148 -12.31 -3.08 18.07
CA ASP A 1148 -13.03 -4.37 18.00
C ASP A 1148 -14.26 -4.34 18.93
N GLN A 1149 -15.42 -4.05 18.33
CA GLN A 1149 -16.72 -3.90 19.01
C GLN A 1149 -17.20 -5.16 19.78
N ARG A 1150 -16.46 -6.27 19.71
CA ARG A 1150 -16.78 -7.54 20.38
C ARG A 1150 -16.27 -7.62 21.83
N GLN A 1151 -15.33 -6.77 22.23
CA GLN A 1151 -14.73 -6.82 23.58
C GLN A 1151 -15.61 -6.15 24.65
N PRO A 1152 -15.46 -6.53 25.93
CA PRO A 1152 -16.11 -5.85 27.06
C PRO A 1152 -15.29 -4.65 27.56
N PHE A 1153 -15.93 -3.48 27.64
CA PHE A 1153 -15.55 -2.32 28.46
C PHE A 1153 -14.06 -1.93 28.44
N MET A 1154 -13.55 -1.52 27.27
CA MET A 1154 -12.18 -1.01 27.06
C MET A 1154 -12.17 0.52 26.93
N ASN A 1155 -11.11 1.20 27.37
CA ASN A 1155 -10.93 2.62 27.03
C ASN A 1155 -10.68 2.79 25.53
N ASP A 1156 -11.24 3.83 24.92
CA ASP A 1156 -11.02 4.13 23.50
C ASP A 1156 -10.09 5.32 23.35
N THR A 1157 -8.86 5.05 22.90
CA THR A 1157 -7.80 6.04 22.68
C THR A 1157 -7.05 5.65 21.41
N TRP A 1158 -7.29 6.39 20.32
CA TRP A 1158 -6.90 6.01 18.95
C TRP A 1158 -5.38 5.76 18.77
N ASP A 1159 -4.55 6.44 19.56
CA ASP A 1159 -3.07 6.38 19.49
C ASP A 1159 -2.39 5.61 20.66
N TRP A 1160 -3.15 5.00 21.58
CA TRP A 1160 -2.61 4.39 22.81
C TRP A 1160 -3.09 2.94 23.05
N PRO A 1161 -2.36 2.12 23.83
CA PRO A 1161 -2.76 0.73 24.09
C PRO A 1161 -4.05 0.64 24.90
N GLN A 1162 -5.09 0.03 24.32
CA GLN A 1162 -6.38 -0.20 24.97
C GLN A 1162 -6.26 -1.10 26.21
N TRP A 1163 -6.94 -0.74 27.29
CA TRP A 1163 -7.02 -1.48 28.56
C TRP A 1163 -8.48 -1.57 29.06
N PRO A 1164 -8.83 -2.54 29.94
CA PRO A 1164 -10.17 -2.61 30.52
C PRO A 1164 -10.46 -1.39 31.38
N ALA A 1165 -11.46 -0.59 31.02
CA ALA A 1165 -11.79 0.64 31.73
C ALA A 1165 -12.39 0.38 33.14
N LEU A 1166 -12.78 -0.87 33.46
CA LEU A 1166 -13.16 -1.30 34.81
C LEU A 1166 -11.97 -1.38 35.78
N ASP A 1167 -10.72 -1.46 35.30
CA ASP A 1167 -9.53 -1.47 36.17
C ASP A 1167 -9.23 -0.09 36.77
N VAL A 1168 -9.95 0.96 36.36
CA VAL A 1168 -9.88 2.30 36.95
C VAL A 1168 -10.61 2.31 38.29
N THR A 1169 -9.92 1.85 39.33
CA THR A 1169 -10.37 1.74 40.75
C THR A 1169 -10.78 3.06 41.44
N HIS A 1170 -10.95 4.15 40.69
CA HIS A 1170 -11.06 5.50 41.22
C HIS A 1170 -12.52 5.91 41.45
N LYS A 1171 -12.91 6.08 42.73
CA LYS A 1171 -14.27 6.41 43.18
C LYS A 1171 -14.92 7.57 42.41
N ARG A 1172 -14.14 8.60 42.01
CA ARG A 1172 -14.66 9.73 41.21
C ARG A 1172 -15.20 9.36 39.84
N VAL A 1173 -14.70 8.31 39.18
CA VAL A 1173 -15.20 7.88 37.86
C VAL A 1173 -16.60 7.30 38.01
N ILE A 1174 -16.80 6.47 39.03
CA ILE A 1174 -18.12 5.93 39.39
C ILE A 1174 -19.06 7.07 39.83
N GLU A 1175 -18.59 7.98 40.71
CA GLU A 1175 -19.37 9.16 41.13
C GLU A 1175 -19.71 10.09 39.95
N TYR A 1176 -18.88 10.14 38.91
CA TYR A 1176 -19.11 10.97 37.73
C TYR A 1176 -20.15 10.36 36.79
N PHE A 1177 -20.03 9.08 36.46
CA PHE A 1177 -21.08 8.37 35.70
C PHE A 1177 -22.42 8.37 36.46
N GLN A 1178 -22.40 8.16 37.78
CA GLN A 1178 -23.58 8.33 38.64
C GLN A 1178 -24.09 9.77 38.65
N SER A 1179 -23.20 10.78 38.57
CA SER A 1179 -23.64 12.18 38.47
C SER A 1179 -24.40 12.45 37.18
N MET A 1180 -24.03 11.88 36.03
CA MET A 1180 -24.79 12.06 34.79
C MET A 1180 -26.21 11.48 34.86
N ILE A 1181 -26.45 10.47 35.71
CA ILE A 1181 -27.79 9.96 36.03
C ILE A 1181 -28.51 10.89 37.02
N ALA A 1182 -27.87 11.23 38.15
CA ALA A 1182 -28.45 12.06 39.21
C ALA A 1182 -28.70 13.53 38.79
N LEU A 1183 -28.03 14.02 37.75
CA LEU A 1183 -28.19 15.34 37.15
C LEU A 1183 -29.38 15.41 36.16
N GLY A 1184 -29.98 14.27 35.78
CA GLY A 1184 -30.67 14.08 34.50
C GLY A 1184 -31.99 14.83 34.22
N ASP A 1185 -32.42 15.81 35.02
CA ASP A 1185 -33.53 16.71 34.63
C ASP A 1185 -33.05 18.16 34.43
N PRO A 1186 -33.06 18.70 33.19
CA PRO A 1186 -32.78 20.10 32.94
C PRO A 1186 -33.76 21.08 33.60
N LEU A 1187 -34.93 20.61 34.06
CA LEU A 1187 -35.92 21.39 34.81
C LEU A 1187 -35.80 21.24 36.35
N GLY A 1188 -34.83 20.44 36.84
CA GLY A 1188 -34.48 20.36 38.27
C GLY A 1188 -35.37 19.48 39.15
N ASN A 1189 -36.24 18.63 38.58
CA ASN A 1189 -37.03 17.64 39.31
C ASN A 1189 -36.23 16.34 39.43
N ASN A 1190 -36.18 15.74 40.63
CA ASN A 1190 -35.27 14.63 40.87
C ASN A 1190 -35.69 13.33 40.15
N LEU A 1191 -34.83 12.80 39.28
CA LEU A 1191 -35.03 11.50 38.61
C LEU A 1191 -34.73 10.29 39.51
N THR A 1192 -33.99 10.44 40.62
CA THR A 1192 -33.71 9.34 41.58
C THR A 1192 -34.93 9.02 42.47
N ALA A 1193 -36.13 9.03 41.88
CA ALA A 1193 -37.44 8.82 42.50
C ALA A 1193 -38.38 8.01 41.58
N LEU A 1194 -37.82 7.27 40.62
CA LEU A 1194 -38.54 6.39 39.68
C LEU A 1194 -39.11 5.12 40.35
N ASP A 1195 -38.78 4.89 41.61
CA ASP A 1195 -39.36 3.90 42.53
C ASP A 1195 -40.69 4.36 43.16
N GLY A 1196 -41.49 5.17 42.44
CA GLY A 1196 -42.52 6.08 43.01
C GLY A 1196 -44.01 5.88 42.66
N SER A 1197 -44.40 4.93 41.80
CA SER A 1197 -45.80 4.49 41.55
C SER A 1197 -46.87 5.53 41.10
N MET A 1198 -47.31 5.43 39.84
CA MET A 1198 -48.75 5.50 39.47
C MET A 1198 -49.05 4.33 38.53
N SER A 1199 -49.82 3.31 38.95
CA SER A 1199 -51.28 3.32 39.12
C SER A 1199 -52.02 3.45 37.79
N MET A 1200 -52.63 2.34 37.35
CA MET A 1200 -53.56 2.31 36.20
C MET A 1200 -54.69 3.34 36.35
N ALA A 1201 -54.97 4.06 35.27
CA ALA A 1201 -56.26 4.69 34.98
C ALA A 1201 -56.54 4.54 33.48
N MET A 1202 -57.82 4.25 33.15
CA MET A 1202 -58.32 3.81 31.83
C MET A 1202 -57.99 4.75 30.67
#